data_AF-A0A951H941-F1
#
_entry.id   AF-A0A951H941-F1
#
_cell.length_a   1.000
_cell.length_b   1.000
_cell.length_c   1.000
_cell.angle_alpha   90.00
_cell.angle_beta   90.00
_cell.angle_gamma   90.00
#
_symmetry.space_group_name_H-M   'P 1'
#
loop_
_entity.id
_entity.type
_entity.pdbx_description
1 polymer ?
#
loop_
_entity_poly.entity_id
_entity_poly.type
_entity_poly.pdbx_seq_one_letter_code
_entity_poly.pdbx_strand_id
1 'polypeptide(L)'
;MRWADKFSDCLAVGLLRQYNAVQQVWKVGLLGVLMTASTSMQRTVSPVWAATMPVLDSVTFGNALSEQSHKVDATNSVVITGGLGETARRLLPPPTTGWEGGRVAFTMQVDPIKLNYFTARFWGSEGSNNRLLLFCEGKQVGYRHIGDLEILDFGNDNNAPPVNGRFFYKTSPLPLAMTQGKTELHLEIRSTGRIWGYGMTFAQYQQPMTQPARAIYRVYTHTDGFFMTPADEKQGVAPVNAPVRGEPGPEVLDQLKARVTHEVDNLLKSSRPLNQMQVLFLSQAYSVKWTPAYQNPQTIQKVLSSLDAIFAAYRANPKLAQSDPATPNADWFGLGPSGYTLSLLAPGLRDHLDEAIPDGAGGQITRRAAFAEMLLDSRDWHRENRRQYTNQSMINDLYGIYLSNRGLAVVDAARAMPEKEALHYLYESVGLQPWLGSEKNGVPLKPLGDNYWQLTTKGLTKELGFVGYYGEVLDWVTTIYEATRPAPGQPGDEKIREQLIKIAHARTPFRYPALDVEGNRAMRAETIVGWRDDHYPGDVTYAERPSWDASSLYVAATTLDPALVGAAQQMFADNQFFASLRDQMKETGFRSTAGLLNTPDQYELLKAQPPSPVRLPMSPGRPDFVFADEEDGVIALKHGNEVLYASLYWRARNAINFLARVHYIQPAFERIAIVGQEEQFEPSGLTYKRPDEVNAPYLPWLPRYPAGLHSANAGEELPIAKIPAALKFKPGDESVYAGKAEFYYLRYGPYLIGMNTTHNKTFPLPVPTDVRSAKELVSGKMMRLSKPVQVGPMSTVVFYLGP
;
A
#
# COMPACT_ATOMS: atom_id res chain seq x y z
N MET A 1 -4.75 8.23 1.82
CA MET A 1 -5.51 8.15 3.10
C MET A 1 -5.47 9.46 3.86
N ARG A 2 -6.47 10.31 3.66
CA ARG A 2 -6.46 11.71 4.10
C ARG A 2 -7.78 12.13 4.76
N TRP A 3 -7.66 12.57 6.02
CA TRP A 3 -8.44 13.59 6.74
C TRP A 3 -9.90 13.30 7.10
N ALA A 4 -10.12 13.08 8.41
CA ALA A 4 -11.32 13.50 9.13
C ALA A 4 -10.88 14.51 10.20
N ASP A 5 -11.28 15.78 10.04
CA ASP A 5 -11.96 16.54 11.10
C ASP A 5 -12.14 18.01 10.70
N LYS A 6 -13.41 18.43 10.68
CA LYS A 6 -13.97 19.78 10.81
C LYS A 6 -13.89 20.73 9.59
N PHE A 7 -15.05 20.90 8.94
CA PHE A 7 -15.46 22.18 8.38
C PHE A 7 -16.96 22.39 8.66
N SER A 8 -17.28 23.41 9.48
CA SER A 8 -18.57 24.10 9.46
C SER A 8 -18.33 25.60 9.48
N ASP A 9 -18.89 26.24 8.46
CA ASP A 9 -19.43 27.60 8.39
C ASP A 9 -18.57 28.80 7.91
N CYS A 10 -18.90 29.15 6.65
CA CYS A 10 -19.40 30.45 6.17
C CYS A 10 -18.46 31.46 5.47
N LEU A 11 -18.46 31.37 4.12
CA LEU A 11 -18.99 32.36 3.17
C LEU A 11 -18.60 33.85 3.35
N ALA A 12 -17.77 34.40 2.45
CA ALA A 12 -18.20 34.97 1.15
C ALA A 12 -17.50 36.28 0.71
N VAL A 13 -17.44 36.41 -0.63
CA VAL A 13 -17.39 37.62 -1.49
C VAL A 13 -16.04 38.31 -1.74
N GLY A 14 -15.48 38.07 -2.94
CA GLY A 14 -15.71 39.03 -4.03
C GLY A 14 -14.51 39.67 -4.75
N LEU A 15 -14.59 39.56 -6.08
CA LEU A 15 -14.19 40.54 -7.12
C LEU A 15 -12.75 40.53 -7.71
N LEU A 16 -12.67 39.95 -8.91
CA LEU A 16 -12.35 40.59 -10.20
C LEU A 16 -11.24 41.66 -10.24
N ARG A 17 -10.23 41.42 -11.09
CA ARG A 17 -9.83 42.35 -12.16
C ARG A 17 -8.99 41.68 -13.26
N GLN A 18 -9.46 41.84 -14.50
CA GLN A 18 -8.74 41.70 -15.75
C GLN A 18 -7.59 42.72 -15.85
N TYR A 19 -6.55 42.47 -16.66
CA TYR A 19 -6.21 43.26 -17.87
C TYR A 19 -4.92 42.79 -18.57
N ASN A 20 -5.09 42.42 -19.84
CA ASN A 20 -4.28 42.50 -21.08
C ASN A 20 -2.75 42.78 -21.10
N ALA A 21 -2.05 41.86 -21.80
CA ALA A 21 -1.29 42.01 -23.06
C ALA A 21 -0.43 43.27 -23.35
N VAL A 22 0.80 43.06 -23.87
CA VAL A 22 1.23 43.29 -25.28
C VAL A 22 2.77 43.21 -25.44
N GLN A 23 3.19 42.39 -26.42
CA GLN A 23 4.34 42.43 -27.36
C GLN A 23 5.62 43.27 -27.09
N GLN A 24 6.81 42.71 -27.40
CA GLN A 24 7.49 42.95 -28.69
C GLN A 24 8.79 42.14 -28.90
N VAL A 25 9.06 41.95 -30.19
CA VAL A 25 10.08 41.19 -30.92
C VAL A 25 11.45 41.87 -30.91
N TRP A 26 12.56 41.12 -30.93
CA TRP A 26 13.75 41.42 -31.78
C TRP A 26 14.49 40.13 -32.18
N LYS A 27 15.14 40.19 -33.34
CA LYS A 27 15.51 39.10 -34.25
C LYS A 27 17.03 39.10 -34.49
N VAL A 28 17.56 37.91 -34.78
CA VAL A 28 18.75 37.58 -35.61
C VAL A 28 20.16 37.62 -34.99
N GLY A 29 20.86 36.49 -35.13
CA GLY A 29 22.31 36.37 -35.15
C GLY A 29 22.73 34.96 -35.57
N LEU A 30 22.99 34.75 -36.87
CA LEU A 30 23.57 33.55 -37.47
C LEU A 30 25.06 33.43 -37.13
N LEU A 31 25.55 32.24 -36.78
CA LEU A 31 26.90 31.80 -37.15
C LEU A 31 26.99 30.27 -37.08
N GLY A 32 27.31 29.67 -38.23
CA GLY A 32 27.50 28.23 -38.38
C GLY A 32 28.93 27.80 -38.06
N VAL A 33 29.07 26.56 -37.61
CA VAL A 33 30.31 25.78 -37.69
C VAL A 33 29.93 24.36 -38.11
N LEU A 34 30.44 23.94 -39.27
CA LEU A 34 30.47 22.57 -39.74
C LEU A 34 31.44 21.75 -38.89
N MET A 35 31.02 20.56 -38.43
CA MET A 35 31.92 19.41 -38.27
C MET A 35 31.18 18.07 -38.49
N THR A 36 31.52 17.46 -39.62
CA THR A 36 31.72 16.01 -39.87
C THR A 36 30.74 14.98 -39.33
N ALA A 37 29.99 14.41 -40.27
CA ALA A 37 29.18 13.21 -40.14
C ALA A 37 29.99 11.97 -39.74
N SER A 38 29.47 11.23 -38.75
CA SER A 38 29.79 9.82 -38.51
C SER A 38 28.47 9.06 -38.56
N THR A 39 28.26 8.30 -39.64
CA THR A 39 27.10 7.46 -39.91
C THR A 39 27.09 6.26 -38.96
N SER A 40 26.35 6.34 -37.85
CA SER A 40 25.93 5.16 -37.10
C SER A 40 24.64 4.60 -37.71
N MET A 41 24.72 3.41 -38.30
CA MET A 41 23.57 2.65 -38.81
C MET A 41 22.44 2.57 -37.77
N GLN A 42 21.35 3.30 -38.02
CA GLN A 42 20.06 2.98 -37.43
C GLN A 42 19.64 1.61 -37.95
N ARG A 43 19.69 0.59 -37.09
CA ARG A 43 18.94 -0.64 -37.32
C ARG A 43 17.46 -0.27 -37.28
N THR A 44 16.86 -0.13 -38.44
CA THR A 44 15.41 -0.26 -38.63
C THR A 44 15.02 -1.62 -38.06
N VAL A 45 14.42 -1.61 -36.87
CA VAL A 45 13.73 -2.77 -36.31
C VAL A 45 12.48 -2.95 -37.16
N SER A 46 12.52 -3.87 -38.13
CA SER A 46 11.31 -4.38 -38.75
C SER A 46 10.58 -5.24 -37.72
N PRO A 47 9.34 -4.91 -37.32
CA PRO A 47 8.53 -5.80 -36.50
C PRO A 47 7.91 -6.84 -37.43
N VAL A 48 8.48 -8.03 -37.46
CA VAL A 48 7.80 -9.19 -38.08
C VAL A 48 7.59 -10.22 -36.99
N TRP A 49 6.64 -9.94 -36.10
CA TRP A 49 5.73 -10.88 -35.43
C TRP A 49 4.45 -10.09 -35.07
N ALA A 50 3.67 -9.77 -36.10
CA ALA A 50 2.29 -9.30 -35.93
C ALA A 50 1.36 -10.50 -36.13
N ALA A 51 1.24 -11.35 -35.11
CA ALA A 51 0.00 -12.09 -34.94
C ALA A 51 -0.95 -11.14 -34.18
N THR A 52 -1.58 -10.22 -34.91
CA THR A 52 -2.63 -9.35 -34.39
C THR A 52 -3.78 -10.24 -33.90
N MET A 53 -3.86 -10.53 -32.60
CA MET A 53 -5.12 -10.96 -32.00
C MET A 53 -6.00 -9.71 -31.95
N PRO A 54 -7.06 -9.63 -32.78
CA PRO A 54 -7.73 -8.35 -33.01
C PRO A 54 -8.62 -7.99 -31.82
N VAL A 55 -8.62 -6.70 -31.50
CA VAL A 55 -9.74 -6.04 -30.84
C VAL A 55 -11.04 -6.52 -31.52
N LEU A 56 -12.00 -7.00 -30.73
CA LEU A 56 -13.31 -7.39 -31.25
C LEU A 56 -14.11 -6.15 -31.66
N ASP A 57 -14.11 -5.15 -30.79
CA ASP A 57 -14.83 -3.90 -31.03
C ASP A 57 -14.21 -2.72 -30.29
N SER A 58 -14.48 -1.49 -30.76
CA SER A 58 -13.98 -0.29 -30.09
C SER A 58 -14.82 0.97 -30.30
N VAL A 59 -15.01 1.74 -29.23
CA VAL A 59 -15.69 3.05 -29.28
C VAL A 59 -14.67 4.16 -29.04
N THR A 60 -14.51 5.06 -30.01
CA THR A 60 -13.69 6.28 -29.87
C THR A 60 -14.57 7.43 -29.45
N PHE A 61 -14.41 7.90 -28.21
CA PHE A 61 -15.26 8.94 -27.66
C PHE A 61 -14.91 10.33 -28.21
N GLY A 62 -15.95 11.13 -28.45
CA GLY A 62 -15.88 12.41 -29.15
C GLY A 62 -15.78 12.30 -30.69
N ASN A 63 -15.76 11.09 -31.25
CA ASN A 63 -15.86 10.88 -32.70
C ASN A 63 -17.31 10.55 -33.08
N ALA A 64 -17.98 11.44 -33.81
CA ALA A 64 -19.41 11.31 -34.10
C ALA A 64 -19.79 10.01 -34.84
N LEU A 65 -18.96 9.54 -35.78
CA LEU A 65 -19.24 8.31 -36.52
C LEU A 65 -19.10 7.07 -35.64
N SER A 66 -18.02 7.00 -34.84
CA SER A 66 -17.81 5.91 -33.88
C SER A 66 -18.90 5.89 -32.82
N GLU A 67 -19.32 7.05 -32.32
CA GLU A 67 -20.38 7.13 -31.32
C GLU A 67 -21.75 6.73 -31.88
N GLN A 68 -22.06 7.15 -33.10
CA GLN A 68 -23.29 6.75 -33.77
C GLN A 68 -23.33 5.25 -34.03
N SER A 69 -22.22 4.63 -34.46
CA SER A 69 -22.18 3.18 -34.77
C SER A 69 -22.39 2.30 -33.54
N HIS A 70 -22.06 2.80 -32.34
CA HIS A 70 -22.21 2.09 -31.07
C HIS A 70 -23.39 2.58 -30.23
N LYS A 71 -24.28 3.39 -30.83
CA LYS A 71 -25.48 3.94 -30.17
C LYS A 71 -25.14 4.63 -28.83
N VAL A 72 -24.06 5.41 -28.83
CA VAL A 72 -23.59 6.08 -27.61
C VAL A 72 -24.66 7.04 -27.11
N ASP A 73 -25.15 6.81 -25.88
CA ASP A 73 -26.04 7.70 -25.15
C ASP A 73 -25.31 8.24 -23.93
N ALA A 74 -25.07 9.54 -23.91
CA ALA A 74 -24.31 10.20 -22.85
C ALA A 74 -25.18 11.26 -22.16
N THR A 75 -25.23 11.20 -20.83
CA THR A 75 -25.93 12.19 -20.01
C THR A 75 -24.95 12.89 -19.09
N ASN A 76 -25.11 14.21 -18.96
CA ASN A 76 -24.22 15.06 -18.15
C ASN A 76 -22.73 14.82 -18.46
N SER A 77 -22.40 14.88 -19.76
CA SER A 77 -21.09 14.62 -20.33
C SER A 77 -20.74 15.71 -21.34
N VAL A 78 -19.45 15.97 -21.51
CA VAL A 78 -18.92 16.89 -22.52
C VAL A 78 -17.84 16.20 -23.35
N VAL A 79 -17.79 16.52 -24.65
CA VAL A 79 -16.68 16.15 -25.54
C VAL A 79 -15.56 17.18 -25.38
N ILE A 80 -14.34 16.72 -25.19
CA ILE A 80 -13.15 17.57 -25.04
C ILE A 80 -12.09 17.21 -26.07
N THR A 81 -11.15 18.13 -26.28
CA THR A 81 -9.84 17.83 -26.87
C THR A 81 -8.82 17.70 -25.75
N GLY A 82 -8.26 16.51 -25.59
CA GLY A 82 -7.42 16.14 -24.48
C GLY A 82 -5.95 15.90 -24.87
N GLY A 83 -5.34 14.90 -24.23
CA GLY A 83 -3.94 14.52 -24.45
C GLY A 83 -3.64 14.29 -25.93
N LEU A 84 -2.53 14.87 -26.41
CA LEU A 84 -2.07 14.78 -27.80
C LEU A 84 -3.10 15.24 -28.85
N GLY A 85 -4.03 16.11 -28.46
CA GLY A 85 -5.09 16.62 -29.33
C GLY A 85 -6.18 15.59 -29.65
N GLU A 86 -6.22 14.47 -28.93
CA GLU A 86 -7.23 13.42 -29.13
C GLU A 86 -8.58 13.84 -28.53
N THR A 87 -9.68 13.43 -29.15
CA THR A 87 -11.02 13.62 -28.58
C THR A 87 -11.27 12.65 -27.44
N ALA A 88 -12.06 13.07 -26.46
CA ALA A 88 -12.51 12.24 -25.35
C ALA A 88 -13.86 12.69 -24.82
N ARG A 89 -14.54 11.82 -24.07
CA ARG A 89 -15.68 12.20 -23.24
C ARG A 89 -15.27 12.38 -21.80
N ARG A 90 -15.77 13.44 -21.17
CA ARG A 90 -15.62 13.71 -19.74
C ARG A 90 -17.00 13.70 -19.08
N LEU A 91 -17.13 12.96 -17.98
CA LEU A 91 -18.37 12.89 -17.20
C LEU A 91 -18.37 13.95 -16.10
N LEU A 92 -19.45 14.71 -15.98
CA LEU A 92 -19.54 15.91 -15.16
C LEU A 92 -20.22 15.63 -13.79
N PRO A 93 -19.96 16.48 -12.78
CA PRO A 93 -20.74 16.51 -11.54
C PRO A 93 -22.25 16.68 -11.79
N PRO A 94 -23.13 16.17 -10.91
CA PRO A 94 -24.56 16.47 -11.00
C PRO A 94 -24.83 17.98 -10.92
N PRO A 95 -25.92 18.48 -11.53
CA PRO A 95 -26.26 19.90 -11.51
C PRO A 95 -26.63 20.42 -10.11
N THR A 96 -27.02 19.52 -9.21
CA THR A 96 -27.26 19.76 -7.79
C THR A 96 -26.29 18.94 -6.95
N THR A 97 -26.10 19.30 -5.68
CA THR A 97 -25.24 18.53 -4.77
C THR A 97 -25.63 17.05 -4.74
N GLY A 98 -24.70 16.19 -5.15
CA GLY A 98 -24.92 14.75 -5.22
C GLY A 98 -23.60 14.00 -5.44
N TRP A 99 -23.64 12.68 -5.33
CA TRP A 99 -22.47 11.81 -5.49
C TRP A 99 -22.44 11.12 -6.86
N GLU A 100 -23.58 11.01 -7.55
CA GLU A 100 -23.69 10.45 -8.90
C GLU A 100 -23.49 11.53 -9.94
N GLY A 101 -22.49 11.36 -10.81
CA GLY A 101 -22.24 12.25 -11.93
C GLY A 101 -22.89 11.78 -13.22
N GLY A 102 -22.32 12.22 -14.33
CA GLY A 102 -22.72 11.78 -15.66
C GLY A 102 -22.44 10.31 -15.93
N ARG A 103 -23.05 9.82 -17.02
CA ARG A 103 -22.87 8.46 -17.54
C ARG A 103 -22.75 8.46 -19.06
N VAL A 104 -22.16 7.40 -19.59
CA VAL A 104 -22.11 7.11 -21.03
C VAL A 104 -22.42 5.63 -21.25
N ALA A 105 -23.50 5.35 -21.99
CA ALA A 105 -23.96 4.02 -22.36
C ALA A 105 -23.68 3.77 -23.85
N PHE A 106 -23.40 2.52 -24.21
CA PHE A 106 -23.03 2.11 -25.57
C PHE A 106 -23.15 0.59 -25.74
N THR A 107 -23.27 0.14 -26.98
CA THR A 107 -23.29 -1.30 -27.32
C THR A 107 -21.93 -1.71 -27.91
N MET A 108 -21.38 -2.84 -27.48
CA MET A 108 -20.14 -3.40 -28.05
C MET A 108 -20.28 -4.87 -28.40
N GLN A 109 -19.57 -5.33 -29.42
CA GLN A 109 -19.49 -6.74 -29.76
C GLN A 109 -18.66 -7.53 -28.74
N VAL A 110 -19.03 -8.79 -28.55
CA VAL A 110 -18.33 -9.75 -27.68
C VAL A 110 -18.26 -11.13 -28.32
N ASP A 111 -17.30 -11.94 -27.90
CA ASP A 111 -17.22 -13.34 -28.26
C ASP A 111 -18.18 -14.17 -27.38
N PRO A 112 -19.09 -14.98 -27.96
CA PRO A 112 -20.08 -15.74 -27.20
C PRO A 112 -19.51 -16.94 -26.44
N ILE A 113 -18.26 -17.32 -26.68
CA ILE A 113 -17.64 -18.56 -26.17
C ILE A 113 -16.47 -18.24 -25.26
N LYS A 114 -15.62 -17.29 -25.65
CA LYS A 114 -14.38 -16.97 -24.93
C LYS A 114 -14.64 -16.01 -23.77
N LEU A 115 -13.72 -16.01 -22.81
CA LEU A 115 -13.64 -14.93 -21.82
C LEU A 115 -13.36 -13.62 -22.55
N ASN A 116 -14.20 -12.62 -22.31
CA ASN A 116 -14.03 -11.28 -22.88
C ASN A 116 -13.39 -10.35 -21.83
N TYR A 117 -12.62 -9.39 -22.31
CA TYR A 117 -12.05 -8.31 -21.53
C TYR A 117 -12.59 -6.98 -22.01
N PHE A 118 -12.83 -6.07 -21.08
CA PHE A 118 -13.09 -4.67 -21.35
C PHE A 118 -11.81 -3.88 -21.06
N THR A 119 -11.42 -2.98 -21.97
CA THR A 119 -10.29 -2.08 -21.76
C THR A 119 -10.69 -0.63 -22.00
N ALA A 120 -10.26 0.28 -21.12
CA ALA A 120 -10.43 1.72 -21.29
C ALA A 120 -9.08 2.43 -21.36
N ARG A 121 -9.00 3.44 -22.22
CA ARG A 121 -7.83 4.29 -22.45
C ARG A 121 -8.01 5.65 -21.79
N PHE A 122 -7.01 6.05 -21.03
CA PHE A 122 -7.00 7.26 -20.20
C PHE A 122 -5.73 8.08 -20.40
N TRP A 123 -5.84 9.41 -20.32
CA TRP A 123 -4.67 10.28 -20.31
C TRP A 123 -4.06 10.36 -18.91
N GLY A 124 -2.77 10.02 -18.79
CA GLY A 124 -2.11 9.89 -17.51
C GLY A 124 -1.59 11.20 -16.91
N SER A 125 -1.60 12.32 -17.65
CA SER A 125 -1.29 13.63 -17.05
C SER A 125 -2.48 14.26 -16.33
N GLU A 126 -3.67 13.66 -16.47
CA GLU A 126 -4.87 14.10 -15.77
C GLU A 126 -4.90 13.49 -14.37
N GLY A 127 -5.23 14.27 -13.35
CA GLY A 127 -5.63 13.76 -12.04
C GLY A 127 -7.16 13.72 -11.93
N SER A 128 -7.70 12.81 -11.12
CA SER A 128 -9.12 12.83 -10.74
C SER A 128 -9.28 12.18 -9.37
N ASN A 129 -9.96 12.82 -8.41
CA ASN A 129 -10.37 12.12 -7.18
C ASN A 129 -11.67 11.31 -7.38
N ASN A 130 -12.34 11.47 -8.51
CA ASN A 130 -13.61 10.81 -8.81
C ASN A 130 -13.40 9.44 -9.44
N ARG A 131 -14.42 8.60 -9.33
CA ARG A 131 -14.38 7.19 -9.70
C ARG A 131 -15.19 6.94 -10.97
N LEU A 132 -14.75 5.98 -11.77
CA LEU A 132 -15.50 5.45 -12.90
C LEU A 132 -15.87 3.98 -12.64
N LEU A 133 -17.14 3.67 -12.81
CA LEU A 133 -17.73 2.35 -12.60
C LEU A 133 -18.19 1.79 -13.95
N LEU A 134 -17.85 0.55 -14.25
CA LEU A 134 -18.36 -0.16 -15.42
C LEU A 134 -19.63 -0.93 -15.04
N PHE A 135 -20.64 -0.85 -15.88
CA PHE A 135 -21.87 -1.62 -15.81
C PHE A 135 -22.05 -2.45 -17.08
N CYS A 136 -22.50 -3.68 -16.91
CA CYS A 136 -22.82 -4.62 -17.97
C CYS A 136 -24.29 -5.07 -17.79
N GLU A 137 -25.14 -4.81 -18.77
CA GLU A 137 -26.59 -5.11 -18.70
C GLU A 137 -27.24 -4.62 -17.38
N GLY A 138 -26.88 -3.40 -16.96
CA GLY A 138 -27.40 -2.77 -15.74
C GLY A 138 -26.76 -3.22 -14.41
N LYS A 139 -25.83 -4.18 -14.44
CA LYS A 139 -25.13 -4.69 -13.24
C LYS A 139 -23.70 -4.16 -13.15
N GLN A 140 -23.22 -3.84 -11.94
CA GLN A 140 -21.87 -3.31 -11.72
C GLN A 140 -20.82 -4.42 -11.92
N VAL A 141 -19.76 -4.12 -12.67
CA VAL A 141 -18.58 -4.98 -12.78
C VAL A 141 -17.57 -4.61 -11.69
N GLY A 142 -17.11 -5.61 -10.93
CA GLY A 142 -16.15 -5.42 -9.85
C GLY A 142 -16.72 -4.77 -8.59
N TYR A 143 -15.85 -4.58 -7.61
CA TYR A 143 -16.19 -4.14 -6.26
C TYR A 143 -15.62 -2.77 -5.95
N ARG A 144 -16.39 -1.95 -5.22
CA ARG A 144 -15.98 -0.58 -4.88
C ARG A 144 -14.84 -0.54 -3.87
N HIS A 145 -14.66 -1.55 -3.01
CA HIS A 145 -13.60 -1.52 -2.01
C HIS A 145 -12.86 -2.85 -1.90
N ILE A 146 -11.59 -2.86 -2.32
CA ILE A 146 -10.59 -3.94 -2.12
C ILE A 146 -11.12 -5.35 -2.51
N GLY A 147 -11.84 -5.42 -3.62
CA GLY A 147 -12.25 -6.70 -4.24
C GLY A 147 -11.20 -7.21 -5.23
N ASP A 148 -11.28 -8.50 -5.56
CA ASP A 148 -10.41 -9.15 -6.55
C ASP A 148 -10.68 -8.66 -7.98
N LEU A 149 -11.93 -8.30 -8.28
CA LEU A 149 -12.31 -7.49 -9.42
C LEU A 149 -12.50 -6.03 -8.99
N GLU A 150 -11.77 -5.14 -9.65
CA GLU A 150 -11.75 -3.73 -9.34
C GLU A 150 -12.66 -2.92 -10.27
N ILE A 151 -13.08 -1.75 -9.80
CA ILE A 151 -13.78 -0.78 -10.64
C ILE A 151 -12.86 -0.22 -11.73
N LEU A 152 -13.45 0.42 -12.75
CA LEU A 152 -12.74 0.86 -13.95
C LEU A 152 -11.65 1.90 -13.64
N ASP A 153 -11.98 2.91 -12.83
CA ASP A 153 -11.02 3.90 -12.33
C ASP A 153 -11.35 4.28 -10.89
N PHE A 154 -10.38 4.15 -9.99
CA PHE A 154 -10.51 4.59 -8.59
C PHE A 154 -10.37 6.09 -8.43
N GLY A 155 -9.88 6.77 -9.47
CA GLY A 155 -9.26 8.07 -9.30
C GLY A 155 -7.90 7.94 -8.60
N ASN A 156 -7.42 9.07 -8.11
CA ASN A 156 -6.09 9.29 -7.61
C ASN A 156 -6.23 10.21 -6.41
N ASP A 157 -5.80 9.75 -5.25
CA ASP A 157 -5.71 10.59 -4.06
C ASP A 157 -4.92 11.86 -4.40
N ASN A 158 -5.44 13.02 -3.98
CA ASN A 158 -4.84 14.34 -4.19
C ASN A 158 -4.71 14.78 -5.65
N ASN A 159 -5.49 14.18 -6.55
CA ASN A 159 -5.47 14.54 -7.96
C ASN A 159 -4.08 14.37 -8.61
N ALA A 160 -3.26 13.44 -8.09
CA ALA A 160 -1.93 13.17 -8.62
C ALA A 160 -2.01 12.57 -10.03
N PRO A 161 -1.27 13.10 -11.03
CA PRO A 161 -1.18 12.47 -12.34
C PRO A 161 -0.55 11.07 -12.25
N PRO A 162 -1.20 10.01 -12.76
CA PRO A 162 -0.66 8.66 -12.69
C PRO A 162 0.50 8.42 -13.66
N VAL A 163 0.39 8.91 -14.90
CA VAL A 163 1.34 8.60 -15.98
C VAL A 163 1.61 9.86 -16.82
N ASN A 164 2.47 10.75 -16.32
CA ASN A 164 2.76 12.02 -17.00
C ASN A 164 3.20 11.81 -18.46
N GLY A 165 2.67 12.66 -19.35
CA GLY A 165 3.00 12.72 -20.78
C GLY A 165 2.47 11.57 -21.64
N ARG A 166 1.73 10.61 -21.07
CA ARG A 166 1.36 9.35 -21.76
C ARG A 166 -0.05 8.87 -21.45
N PHE A 167 -0.51 7.93 -22.25
CA PHE A 167 -1.73 7.16 -21.96
C PHE A 167 -1.46 6.03 -20.98
N PHE A 168 -2.52 5.57 -20.33
CA PHE A 168 -2.56 4.28 -19.65
C PHE A 168 -3.86 3.55 -19.94
N TYR A 169 -3.82 2.23 -19.82
CA TYR A 169 -4.92 1.34 -20.12
C TYR A 169 -5.32 0.55 -18.88
N LYS A 170 -6.63 0.49 -18.61
CA LYS A 170 -7.22 -0.35 -17.57
C LYS A 170 -7.97 -1.49 -18.22
N THR A 171 -7.62 -2.73 -17.88
CA THR A 171 -8.24 -3.95 -18.40
C THR A 171 -8.86 -4.76 -17.27
N SER A 172 -10.10 -5.20 -17.45
CA SER A 172 -10.80 -6.11 -16.53
C SER A 172 -11.58 -7.16 -17.32
N PRO A 173 -11.70 -8.41 -16.82
CA PRO A 173 -12.56 -9.40 -17.46
C PRO A 173 -14.03 -8.99 -17.31
N LEU A 174 -14.81 -9.26 -18.35
CA LEU A 174 -16.26 -9.29 -18.25
C LEU A 174 -16.68 -10.67 -17.74
N PRO A 175 -17.63 -10.76 -16.78
CA PRO A 175 -18.04 -12.05 -16.26
C PRO A 175 -18.60 -12.95 -17.36
N LEU A 176 -18.14 -14.20 -17.45
CA LEU A 176 -18.53 -15.12 -18.53
C LEU A 176 -20.06 -15.31 -18.58
N ALA A 177 -20.72 -15.36 -17.43
CA ALA A 177 -22.18 -15.47 -17.32
C ALA A 177 -22.93 -14.29 -17.99
N MET A 178 -22.26 -13.15 -18.20
CA MET A 178 -22.84 -12.00 -18.89
C MET A 178 -22.67 -12.07 -20.41
N THR A 179 -21.58 -12.67 -20.90
CA THR A 179 -21.18 -12.71 -22.33
C THR A 179 -21.56 -14.00 -23.04
N GLN A 180 -21.65 -15.13 -22.32
CA GLN A 180 -21.85 -16.44 -22.93
C GLN A 180 -23.13 -16.50 -23.77
N GLY A 181 -22.99 -16.97 -25.01
CA GLY A 181 -24.09 -17.08 -25.99
C GLY A 181 -24.56 -15.74 -26.59
N LYS A 182 -23.88 -14.63 -26.29
CA LYS A 182 -24.19 -13.30 -26.86
C LYS A 182 -23.07 -12.82 -27.76
N THR A 183 -23.44 -12.05 -28.79
CA THR A 183 -22.50 -11.42 -29.71
C THR A 183 -22.36 -9.91 -29.48
N GLU A 184 -23.24 -9.33 -28.66
CA GLU A 184 -23.21 -7.92 -28.27
C GLU A 184 -23.66 -7.75 -26.81
N LEU A 185 -23.21 -6.67 -26.18
CA LEU A 185 -23.59 -6.26 -24.82
C LEU A 185 -23.91 -4.77 -24.76
N HIS A 186 -24.89 -4.43 -23.92
CA HIS A 186 -25.09 -3.06 -23.46
C HIS A 186 -24.18 -2.77 -22.26
N LEU A 187 -23.27 -1.83 -22.45
CA LEU A 187 -22.32 -1.37 -21.45
C LEU A 187 -22.61 0.08 -21.06
N GLU A 188 -22.30 0.43 -19.82
CA GLU A 188 -22.43 1.82 -19.33
C GLU A 188 -21.27 2.14 -18.39
N ILE A 189 -20.70 3.33 -18.52
CA ILE A 189 -19.74 3.88 -17.57
C ILE A 189 -20.42 4.98 -16.78
N ARG A 190 -20.42 4.88 -15.46
CA ARG A 190 -20.97 5.91 -14.55
C ARG A 190 -19.86 6.56 -13.74
N SER A 191 -19.94 7.87 -13.56
CA SER A 191 -19.03 8.62 -12.68
C SER A 191 -19.63 8.82 -11.29
N THR A 192 -18.78 8.76 -10.27
CA THR A 192 -19.18 9.00 -8.89
C THR A 192 -18.10 9.75 -8.11
N GLY A 193 -18.48 10.41 -7.03
CA GLY A 193 -17.52 10.96 -6.07
C GLY A 193 -16.69 9.87 -5.40
N ARG A 194 -15.60 10.26 -4.73
CA ARG A 194 -14.74 9.33 -3.99
C ARG A 194 -15.50 8.60 -2.88
N ILE A 195 -14.92 7.50 -2.39
CA ILE A 195 -15.42 6.80 -1.21
C ILE A 195 -14.37 6.81 -0.09
N TRP A 196 -14.83 6.66 1.14
CA TRP A 196 -14.05 6.14 2.26
C TRP A 196 -14.59 4.75 2.60
N GLY A 197 -13.86 3.69 2.21
CA GLY A 197 -14.34 2.31 2.30
C GLY A 197 -14.74 1.84 3.71
N TYR A 198 -14.23 2.50 4.75
CA TYR A 198 -14.54 2.22 6.15
C TYR A 198 -15.66 3.10 6.74
N GLY A 199 -16.34 3.90 5.92
CA GLY A 199 -17.44 4.74 6.38
C GLY A 199 -18.62 3.92 6.91
N MET A 200 -18.96 4.14 8.18
CA MET A 200 -20.05 3.43 8.86
C MET A 200 -21.44 4.05 8.58
N THR A 201 -21.47 5.21 7.94
CA THR A 201 -22.67 5.89 7.46
C THR A 201 -22.50 6.27 5.99
N PHE A 202 -23.61 6.46 5.26
CA PHE A 202 -23.52 6.80 3.84
C PHE A 202 -22.75 8.09 3.58
N ALA A 203 -22.91 9.12 4.41
CA ALA A 203 -22.20 10.40 4.27
C ALA A 203 -20.70 10.27 4.56
N GLN A 204 -20.31 9.38 5.48
CA GLN A 204 -18.91 9.04 5.69
C GLN A 204 -18.35 8.26 4.50
N TYR A 205 -19.10 7.26 4.02
CA TYR A 205 -18.68 6.37 2.95
C TYR A 205 -18.62 7.07 1.59
N GLN A 206 -19.68 7.72 1.13
CA GLN A 206 -19.81 8.26 -0.21
C GLN A 206 -19.70 9.79 -0.18
N GLN A 207 -18.68 10.31 -0.86
CA GLN A 207 -18.45 11.74 -0.95
C GLN A 207 -19.16 12.34 -2.17
N PRO A 208 -19.58 13.62 -2.11
CA PRO A 208 -20.11 14.33 -3.27
C PRO A 208 -19.12 14.37 -4.43
N MET A 209 -19.63 14.32 -5.66
CA MET A 209 -18.84 14.57 -6.86
C MET A 209 -18.89 16.06 -7.15
N THR A 210 -17.78 16.78 -6.90
CA THR A 210 -17.72 18.24 -7.08
C THR A 210 -16.87 18.67 -8.27
N GLN A 211 -16.15 17.73 -8.89
CA GLN A 211 -15.30 17.94 -10.05
C GLN A 211 -15.59 16.89 -11.11
N PRO A 212 -15.26 17.12 -12.38
CA PRO A 212 -15.38 16.10 -13.41
C PRO A 212 -14.56 14.84 -13.11
N ALA A 213 -14.99 13.71 -13.65
CA ALA A 213 -14.18 12.50 -13.66
C ALA A 213 -13.11 12.57 -14.76
N ARG A 214 -12.14 11.65 -14.68
CA ARG A 214 -11.12 11.46 -15.72
C ARG A 214 -11.75 11.28 -17.10
N ALA A 215 -11.18 11.92 -18.11
CA ALA A 215 -11.65 11.78 -19.48
C ALA A 215 -11.38 10.38 -20.05
N ILE A 216 -12.38 9.84 -20.75
CA ILE A 216 -12.37 8.51 -21.38
C ILE A 216 -12.18 8.72 -22.88
N TYR A 217 -11.08 8.22 -23.43
CA TYR A 217 -10.71 8.45 -24.84
C TYR A 217 -11.27 7.36 -25.74
N ARG A 218 -11.05 6.11 -25.35
CA ARG A 218 -11.45 4.94 -26.13
C ARG A 218 -11.70 3.76 -25.24
N VAL A 219 -12.60 2.89 -25.65
CA VAL A 219 -12.87 1.60 -25.00
C VAL A 219 -12.85 0.47 -26.02
N TYR A 220 -12.55 -0.74 -25.55
CA TYR A 220 -12.35 -1.92 -26.38
C TYR A 220 -12.94 -3.16 -25.73
N THR A 221 -13.45 -4.08 -26.54
CA THR A 221 -13.66 -5.47 -26.17
C THR A 221 -12.67 -6.36 -26.91
N HIS A 222 -12.16 -7.39 -26.24
CA HIS A 222 -11.21 -8.35 -26.81
C HIS A 222 -11.17 -9.63 -25.96
N THR A 223 -10.42 -10.66 -26.39
CA THR A 223 -10.39 -11.99 -25.72
C THR A 223 -9.02 -12.39 -25.21
N ASP A 224 -8.03 -11.50 -25.29
CA ASP A 224 -6.67 -11.75 -24.80
C ASP A 224 -6.44 -10.94 -23.51
N GLY A 225 -5.93 -11.56 -22.45
CA GLY A 225 -5.60 -10.83 -21.22
C GLY A 225 -4.57 -9.72 -21.47
N PHE A 226 -3.71 -9.87 -22.48
CA PHE A 226 -2.77 -8.83 -22.90
C PHE A 226 -3.37 -7.93 -23.99
N PHE A 227 -3.86 -6.76 -23.58
CA PHE A 227 -4.37 -5.78 -24.54
C PHE A 227 -3.26 -5.24 -25.46
N MET A 228 -3.36 -5.58 -26.75
CA MET A 228 -2.53 -5.02 -27.81
C MET A 228 -3.12 -3.71 -28.31
N THR A 229 -2.36 -2.62 -28.15
CA THR A 229 -2.75 -1.30 -28.65
C THR A 229 -2.75 -1.29 -30.17
N PRO A 230 -3.75 -0.69 -30.85
CA PRO A 230 -3.69 -0.45 -32.28
C PRO A 230 -2.41 0.33 -32.66
N ALA A 231 -1.75 -0.08 -33.75
CA ALA A 231 -0.42 0.44 -34.13
C ALA A 231 -0.43 1.93 -34.51
N ASP A 232 -1.56 2.45 -34.94
CA ASP A 232 -1.81 3.84 -35.32
C ASP A 232 -2.24 4.73 -34.14
N GLU A 233 -2.45 4.15 -32.96
CA GLU A 233 -2.90 4.89 -31.79
C GLU A 233 -1.77 5.66 -31.10
N LYS A 234 -1.99 6.96 -30.85
CA LYS A 234 -1.01 7.82 -30.17
C LYS A 234 -0.80 7.40 -28.71
N GLN A 235 0.44 7.19 -28.28
CA GLN A 235 0.73 6.73 -26.91
C GLN A 235 1.31 7.82 -25.98
N GLY A 236 1.99 8.82 -26.54
CA GLY A 236 2.73 9.82 -25.77
C GLY A 236 4.16 9.36 -25.47
N VAL A 237 4.89 10.13 -24.66
CA VAL A 237 6.29 9.85 -24.31
C VAL A 237 6.54 10.21 -22.85
N ALA A 238 7.34 9.39 -22.17
CA ALA A 238 7.77 9.67 -20.80
C ALA A 238 8.53 11.01 -20.76
N PRO A 239 8.33 11.84 -19.73
CA PRO A 239 9.18 13.00 -19.51
C PRO A 239 10.65 12.57 -19.41
N VAL A 240 11.47 13.07 -20.33
CA VAL A 240 12.92 12.82 -20.36
C VAL A 240 13.61 13.85 -19.48
N ASN A 241 14.58 13.42 -18.66
CA ASN A 241 15.36 14.30 -17.78
C ASN A 241 14.48 15.18 -16.88
N ALA A 242 13.49 14.56 -16.21
CA ALA A 242 12.65 15.27 -15.27
C ALA A 242 13.49 16.03 -14.22
N PRO A 243 13.08 17.26 -13.87
CA PRO A 243 13.87 18.11 -12.99
C PRO A 243 14.01 17.50 -11.60
N VAL A 244 15.12 17.83 -10.94
CA VAL A 244 15.23 17.66 -9.49
C VAL A 244 14.32 18.67 -8.84
N ARG A 245 13.65 18.29 -7.76
CA ARG A 245 12.84 19.22 -6.98
C ARG A 245 13.70 20.36 -6.43
N GLY A 246 13.31 21.60 -6.69
CA GLY A 246 14.03 22.79 -6.19
C GLY A 246 13.71 23.15 -4.74
N GLU A 247 12.48 22.93 -4.31
CA GLU A 247 11.96 23.30 -2.98
C GLU A 247 10.93 22.26 -2.48
N PRO A 248 10.68 22.15 -1.17
CA PRO A 248 11.33 22.88 -0.09
C PRO A 248 12.73 22.33 0.24
N GLY A 249 13.46 23.03 1.11
CA GLY A 249 14.80 22.69 1.57
C GLY A 249 14.91 22.45 3.08
N PRO A 250 16.12 22.59 3.66
CA PRO A 250 16.39 22.35 5.08
C PRO A 250 15.55 23.16 6.07
N GLU A 251 14.97 24.29 5.67
CA GLU A 251 14.09 25.13 6.51
C GLU A 251 12.88 24.36 7.07
N VAL A 252 12.48 23.26 6.42
CA VAL A 252 11.42 22.35 6.90
C VAL A 252 11.80 21.69 8.23
N LEU A 253 13.09 21.44 8.48
CA LEU A 253 13.55 20.89 9.76
C LEU A 253 13.39 21.88 10.91
N ASP A 254 13.57 23.19 10.65
CA ASP A 254 13.37 24.22 11.66
C ASP A 254 11.88 24.35 12.02
N GLN A 255 11.00 24.29 11.01
CA GLN A 255 9.54 24.25 11.23
C GLN A 255 9.12 23.03 12.05
N LEU A 256 9.69 21.87 11.75
CA LEU A 256 9.48 20.64 12.52
C LEU A 256 9.93 20.82 13.97
N LYS A 257 11.17 21.28 14.20
CA LYS A 257 11.71 21.50 15.54
C LYS A 257 10.84 22.48 16.33
N ALA A 258 10.36 23.56 15.69
CA ALA A 258 9.46 24.51 16.32
C ALA A 258 8.13 23.85 16.74
N ARG A 259 7.51 23.05 15.86
CA ARG A 259 6.28 22.31 16.16
C ARG A 259 6.45 21.34 17.33
N VAL A 260 7.49 20.51 17.30
CA VAL A 260 7.75 19.51 18.36
C VAL A 260 8.10 20.18 19.68
N THR A 261 8.92 21.24 19.65
CA THR A 261 9.26 22.04 20.84
C THR A 261 8.01 22.66 21.47
N HIS A 262 7.12 23.21 20.65
CA HIS A 262 5.86 23.77 21.11
C HIS A 262 4.97 22.71 21.79
N GLU A 263 4.88 21.51 21.20
CA GLU A 263 4.11 20.40 21.80
C GLU A 263 4.71 19.96 23.14
N VAL A 264 6.04 19.77 23.23
CA VAL A 264 6.73 19.42 24.48
C VAL A 264 6.45 20.46 25.56
N ASP A 265 6.59 21.75 25.23
CA ASP A 265 6.31 22.86 26.12
C ASP A 265 4.85 22.86 26.62
N ASN A 266 3.90 22.63 25.73
CA ASN A 266 2.47 22.57 26.08
C ASN A 266 2.18 21.42 27.05
N LEU A 267 2.78 20.24 26.82
CA LEU A 267 2.60 19.08 27.70
C LEU A 267 3.23 19.31 29.07
N LEU A 268 4.42 19.91 29.14
CA LEU A 268 5.08 20.26 30.41
C LEU A 268 4.28 21.31 31.19
N LYS A 269 3.69 22.31 30.51
CA LYS A 269 2.89 23.37 31.12
C LYS A 269 1.44 22.98 31.40
N SER A 270 0.97 21.84 30.89
CA SER A 270 -0.42 21.40 31.03
C SER A 270 -0.80 21.25 32.50
N SER A 271 -1.94 21.83 32.90
CA SER A 271 -2.53 21.62 34.23
C SER A 271 -3.26 20.28 34.36
N ARG A 272 -3.56 19.61 33.23
CA ARG A 272 -4.22 18.30 33.21
C ARG A 272 -3.18 17.17 33.18
N PRO A 273 -3.46 16.01 33.80
CA PRO A 273 -2.66 14.81 33.57
C PRO A 273 -2.62 14.45 32.09
N LEU A 274 -1.49 13.90 31.66
CA LEU A 274 -1.29 13.48 30.27
C LEU A 274 -1.81 12.05 30.06
N ASN A 275 -2.24 11.74 28.84
CA ASN A 275 -2.56 10.35 28.48
C ASN A 275 -1.28 9.53 28.21
N GLN A 276 -1.40 8.22 28.11
CA GLN A 276 -0.25 7.32 27.97
C GLN A 276 0.62 7.58 26.72
N MET A 277 0.04 8.04 25.61
CA MET A 277 0.81 8.37 24.40
C MET A 277 1.63 9.66 24.59
N GLN A 278 1.05 10.65 25.27
CA GLN A 278 1.74 11.90 25.62
C GLN A 278 2.86 11.68 26.64
N VAL A 279 2.62 10.82 27.63
CA VAL A 279 3.63 10.42 28.61
C VAL A 279 4.81 9.71 27.93
N LEU A 280 4.53 8.77 27.01
CA LEU A 280 5.58 8.09 26.23
C LEU A 280 6.39 9.09 25.38
N PHE A 281 5.73 10.01 24.69
CA PHE A 281 6.40 11.04 23.90
C PHE A 281 7.33 11.93 24.74
N LEU A 282 6.87 12.43 25.90
CA LEU A 282 7.74 13.21 26.80
C LEU A 282 8.93 12.39 27.30
N SER A 283 8.71 11.10 27.57
CA SER A 283 9.76 10.18 28.02
C SER A 283 10.83 9.95 26.96
N GLN A 284 10.43 9.85 25.69
CA GLN A 284 11.37 9.80 24.56
C GLN A 284 12.10 11.14 24.38
N ALA A 285 11.38 12.26 24.45
CA ALA A 285 11.95 13.61 24.32
C ALA A 285 12.99 13.92 25.40
N TYR A 286 12.89 13.30 26.58
CA TYR A 286 13.89 13.40 27.66
C TYR A 286 15.32 13.02 27.22
N SER A 287 15.45 12.20 26.18
CA SER A 287 16.75 11.79 25.61
C SER A 287 17.19 12.60 24.37
N VAL A 288 16.36 13.51 23.88
CA VAL A 288 16.58 14.25 22.62
C VAL A 288 17.09 15.66 22.91
N LYS A 289 18.38 15.88 22.63
CA LYS A 289 19.17 17.07 23.05
C LYS A 289 18.59 18.43 22.69
N TRP A 290 17.88 18.52 21.57
CA TRP A 290 17.36 19.79 21.07
C TRP A 290 15.98 20.15 21.65
N THR A 291 15.36 19.27 22.44
CA THR A 291 14.04 19.52 23.03
C THR A 291 14.13 20.12 24.44
N PRO A 292 13.11 20.88 24.89
CA PRO A 292 13.03 21.40 26.26
C PRO A 292 12.90 20.32 27.35
N ALA A 293 12.52 19.09 26.95
CA ALA A 293 12.40 17.96 27.87
C ALA A 293 13.76 17.34 28.20
N TYR A 294 14.80 17.58 27.39
CA TYR A 294 16.11 16.95 27.53
C TYR A 294 16.67 17.11 28.94
N GLN A 295 16.76 15.99 29.66
CA GLN A 295 17.25 15.93 31.03
C GLN A 295 16.57 16.90 32.02
N ASN A 296 15.38 17.42 31.69
CA ASN A 296 14.65 18.38 32.52
C ASN A 296 13.89 17.66 33.67
N PRO A 297 14.16 17.97 34.96
CA PRO A 297 13.47 17.34 36.09
C PRO A 297 11.95 17.52 36.09
N GLN A 298 11.43 18.61 35.50
CA GLN A 298 9.99 18.83 35.36
C GLN A 298 9.34 17.73 34.50
N THR A 299 10.06 17.17 33.53
CA THR A 299 9.58 16.03 32.72
C THR A 299 9.29 14.83 33.62
N ILE A 300 10.19 14.49 34.54
CA ILE A 300 10.02 13.37 35.49
C ILE A 300 8.79 13.59 36.38
N GLN A 301 8.63 14.80 36.93
CA GLN A 301 7.49 15.15 37.76
C GLN A 301 6.15 15.07 36.99
N LYS A 302 6.15 15.56 35.74
CA LYS A 302 4.97 15.53 34.87
C LYS A 302 4.59 14.11 34.47
N VAL A 303 5.59 13.27 34.16
CA VAL A 303 5.39 11.85 33.86
C VAL A 303 4.83 11.12 35.07
N LEU A 304 5.42 11.27 36.26
CA LEU A 304 4.96 10.62 37.49
C LEU A 304 3.50 10.95 37.81
N SER A 305 3.16 12.23 37.87
CA SER A 305 1.78 12.67 38.16
C SER A 305 0.78 12.20 37.11
N SER A 306 1.20 12.02 35.86
CA SER A 306 0.34 11.49 34.80
C SER A 306 0.16 9.98 34.90
N LEU A 307 1.21 9.22 35.26
CA LEU A 307 1.10 7.79 35.54
C LEU A 307 0.18 7.52 36.74
N ASP A 308 0.24 8.33 37.79
CA ASP A 308 -0.69 8.25 38.93
C ASP A 308 -2.15 8.43 38.47
N ALA A 309 -2.40 9.39 37.58
CA ALA A 309 -3.73 9.64 37.02
C ALA A 309 -4.21 8.52 36.08
N ILE A 310 -3.31 7.95 35.27
CA ILE A 310 -3.61 6.79 34.42
C ILE A 310 -4.01 5.59 35.30
N PHE A 311 -3.27 5.34 36.38
CA PHE A 311 -3.63 4.30 37.33
C PHE A 311 -5.00 4.57 37.99
N ALA A 312 -5.27 5.81 38.42
CA ALA A 312 -6.58 6.15 38.99
C ALA A 312 -7.72 5.93 37.99
N ALA A 313 -7.50 6.25 36.70
CA ALA A 313 -8.47 5.99 35.63
C ALA A 313 -8.68 4.49 35.38
N TYR A 314 -7.60 3.70 35.33
CA TYR A 314 -7.66 2.24 35.24
C TYR A 314 -8.40 1.64 36.44
N ARG A 315 -8.14 2.13 37.65
CA ARG A 315 -8.82 1.65 38.87
C ARG A 315 -10.32 1.89 38.80
N ALA A 316 -10.74 3.04 38.28
CA ALA A 316 -12.15 3.35 38.05
C ALA A 316 -12.76 2.53 36.90
N ASN A 317 -11.95 2.14 35.92
CA ASN A 317 -12.38 1.34 34.78
C ASN A 317 -11.27 0.38 34.30
N PRO A 318 -11.21 -0.86 34.85
CA PRO A 318 -10.16 -1.82 34.52
C PRO A 318 -10.13 -2.23 33.03
N LYS A 319 -11.21 -1.98 32.28
CA LYS A 319 -11.24 -2.22 30.83
C LYS A 319 -10.21 -1.39 30.06
N LEU A 320 -9.67 -0.30 30.64
CA LEU A 320 -8.60 0.47 30.02
C LEU A 320 -7.32 -0.36 29.81
N ALA A 321 -7.10 -1.42 30.57
CA ALA A 321 -6.00 -2.37 30.34
C ALA A 321 -6.15 -3.14 29.01
N GLN A 322 -7.39 -3.25 28.51
CA GLN A 322 -7.78 -3.98 27.31
C GLN A 322 -8.01 -3.04 26.12
N SER A 323 -8.67 -1.91 26.39
CA SER A 323 -9.11 -0.94 25.38
C SER A 323 -9.14 0.47 25.95
N ASP A 324 -8.15 1.29 25.58
CA ASP A 324 -8.03 2.70 25.99
C ASP A 324 -8.27 3.63 24.80
N PRO A 325 -9.40 4.39 24.77
CA PRO A 325 -9.72 5.31 23.67
C PRO A 325 -8.75 6.49 23.53
N ALA A 326 -7.82 6.69 24.48
CA ALA A 326 -6.75 7.68 24.34
C ALA A 326 -5.64 7.25 23.36
N THR A 327 -5.68 6.03 22.83
CA THR A 327 -4.74 5.52 21.82
C THR A 327 -5.38 5.47 20.42
N PRO A 328 -4.59 5.47 19.32
CA PRO A 328 -5.13 5.51 17.96
C PRO A 328 -6.04 4.32 17.57
N ASN A 329 -5.84 3.17 18.22
CA ASN A 329 -6.71 1.99 18.12
C ASN A 329 -6.84 1.41 19.53
N ALA A 330 -7.97 1.70 20.18
CA ALA A 330 -8.10 1.56 21.63
C ALA A 330 -7.65 0.20 22.17
N ASP A 331 -8.00 -0.87 21.47
CA ASP A 331 -7.81 -2.26 21.85
C ASP A 331 -6.54 -2.91 21.26
N TRP A 332 -5.57 -2.12 20.79
CA TRP A 332 -4.32 -2.63 20.19
C TRP A 332 -3.07 -2.33 21.03
N PHE A 333 -3.10 -1.30 21.88
CA PHE A 333 -1.91 -0.82 22.59
C PHE A 333 -1.87 -1.25 24.07
N GLY A 334 -3.02 -1.55 24.66
CA GLY A 334 -3.14 -1.76 26.10
C GLY A 334 -2.60 -0.58 26.90
N LEU A 335 -1.90 -0.88 28.00
CA LEU A 335 -1.15 0.09 28.81
C LEU A 335 0.37 0.03 28.54
N GLY A 336 0.76 -0.59 27.42
CA GLY A 336 2.14 -0.72 26.96
C GLY A 336 2.95 0.59 26.90
N PRO A 337 2.40 1.68 26.34
CA PRO A 337 3.06 3.00 26.37
C PRO A 337 3.46 3.47 27.78
N SER A 338 2.65 3.17 28.79
CA SER A 338 2.98 3.44 30.20
C SER A 338 4.08 2.51 30.69
N GLY A 339 4.04 1.22 30.33
CA GLY A 339 5.10 0.27 30.63
C GLY A 339 6.45 0.67 30.03
N TYR A 340 6.46 1.14 28.77
CA TYR A 340 7.68 1.58 28.13
C TYR A 340 8.24 2.87 28.75
N THR A 341 7.37 3.80 29.14
CA THR A 341 7.75 4.99 29.92
C THR A 341 8.53 4.61 31.17
N LEU A 342 8.03 3.66 31.96
CA LEU A 342 8.70 3.20 33.17
C LEU A 342 10.09 2.64 32.86
N SER A 343 10.24 1.91 31.75
CA SER A 343 11.53 1.38 31.32
C SER A 343 12.51 2.46 30.86
N LEU A 344 12.05 3.42 30.05
CA LEU A 344 12.88 4.50 29.52
C LEU A 344 13.41 5.41 30.64
N LEU A 345 12.59 5.68 31.65
CA LEU A 345 12.90 6.60 32.74
C LEU A 345 13.21 5.90 34.07
N ALA A 346 13.44 4.58 34.06
CA ALA A 346 13.63 3.79 35.28
C ALA A 346 14.63 4.42 36.28
N PRO A 347 15.81 4.93 35.87
CA PRO A 347 16.74 5.57 36.80
C PRO A 347 16.15 6.83 37.47
N GLY A 348 15.41 7.66 36.72
CA GLY A 348 14.82 8.90 37.22
C GLY A 348 13.55 8.71 38.05
N LEU A 349 12.86 7.58 37.88
CA LEU A 349 11.63 7.26 38.62
C LEU A 349 11.88 6.47 39.90
N ARG A 350 13.04 5.81 40.02
CA ARG A 350 13.37 4.82 41.06
C ARG A 350 12.97 5.26 42.47
N ASP A 351 13.35 6.48 42.85
CA ASP A 351 13.17 6.97 44.23
C ASP A 351 11.72 7.33 44.57
N HIS A 352 10.84 7.38 43.56
CA HIS A 352 9.43 7.76 43.69
C HIS A 352 8.47 6.56 43.64
N LEU A 353 8.96 5.36 43.27
CA LEU A 353 8.12 4.19 43.06
C LEU A 353 7.53 3.63 44.36
N ASP A 354 8.18 3.84 45.50
CA ASP A 354 7.71 3.33 46.80
C ASP A 354 6.87 4.35 47.59
N GLU A 355 6.60 5.52 47.01
CA GLU A 355 5.67 6.50 47.57
C GLU A 355 4.22 6.01 47.48
N ALA A 356 3.44 6.32 48.51
CA ALA A 356 2.02 5.99 48.60
C ALA A 356 1.16 6.96 47.78
N ILE A 357 0.22 6.40 47.01
CA ILE A 357 -0.81 7.11 46.25
C ILE A 357 -2.19 6.55 46.62
N PRO A 358 -3.29 7.29 46.37
CA PRO A 358 -4.64 6.78 46.58
C PRO A 358 -4.90 5.50 45.77
N ASP A 359 -5.48 4.49 46.41
CA ASP A 359 -5.79 3.20 45.78
C ASP A 359 -7.12 3.18 45.01
N GLY A 360 -7.89 4.27 45.06
CA GLY A 360 -9.23 4.41 44.48
C GLY A 360 -10.38 3.79 45.29
N ALA A 361 -10.09 3.12 46.40
CA ALA A 361 -11.06 2.51 47.33
C ALA A 361 -11.06 3.19 48.72
N GLY A 362 -10.42 4.35 48.85
CA GLY A 362 -10.30 5.12 50.10
C GLY A 362 -9.07 4.75 50.95
N GLY A 363 -8.21 3.85 50.46
CA GLY A 363 -6.93 3.50 51.05
C GLY A 363 -5.73 4.10 50.30
N GLN A 364 -4.57 3.50 50.51
CA GLN A 364 -3.30 3.89 49.91
C GLN A 364 -2.57 2.66 49.37
N ILE A 365 -1.86 2.83 48.26
CA ILE A 365 -1.05 1.81 47.59
C ILE A 365 0.26 2.45 47.13
N THR A 366 1.37 1.72 47.10
CA THR A 366 2.61 2.25 46.52
C THR A 366 2.48 2.37 45.00
N ARG A 367 3.12 3.37 44.38
CA ARG A 367 3.17 3.46 42.90
C ARG A 367 3.65 2.17 42.27
N ARG A 368 4.66 1.53 42.88
CA ARG A 368 5.20 0.24 42.45
C ARG A 368 4.12 -0.81 42.34
N ALA A 369 3.31 -1.00 43.38
CA ALA A 369 2.24 -1.98 43.39
C ALA A 369 1.10 -1.60 42.43
N ALA A 370 0.72 -0.31 42.40
CA ALA A 370 -0.30 0.23 41.52
C ALA A 370 0.01 0.01 40.03
N PHE A 371 1.21 0.39 39.60
CA PHE A 371 1.64 0.24 38.21
C PHE A 371 1.86 -1.23 37.84
N ALA A 372 2.33 -2.05 38.79
CA ALA A 372 2.46 -3.48 38.56
C ALA A 372 1.11 -4.15 38.29
N GLU A 373 0.04 -3.73 38.98
CA GLU A 373 -1.30 -4.29 38.76
C GLU A 373 -1.83 -3.99 37.35
N MET A 374 -1.87 -2.72 36.95
CA MET A 374 -2.46 -2.34 35.66
C MET A 374 -1.69 -2.92 34.46
N LEU A 375 -0.36 -3.05 34.57
CA LEU A 375 0.47 -3.62 33.50
C LEU A 375 0.34 -5.15 33.42
N LEU A 376 0.11 -5.82 34.55
CA LEU A 376 -0.15 -7.26 34.58
C LEU A 376 -1.46 -7.58 33.85
N ASP A 377 -2.52 -6.86 34.21
CA ASP A 377 -3.84 -6.99 33.57
C ASP A 377 -3.77 -6.76 32.06
N SER A 378 -3.02 -5.73 31.64
CA SER A 378 -2.85 -5.43 30.23
C SER A 378 -2.09 -6.52 29.49
N ARG A 379 -0.92 -6.93 30.00
CA ARG A 379 -0.10 -7.99 29.39
C ARG A 379 -0.89 -9.28 29.22
N ASP A 380 -1.54 -9.73 30.29
CA ASP A 380 -2.19 -11.04 30.30
C ASP A 380 -3.44 -11.04 29.43
N TRP A 381 -4.23 -9.95 29.39
CA TRP A 381 -5.35 -9.84 28.46
C TRP A 381 -4.88 -9.85 27.00
N HIS A 382 -3.84 -9.10 26.65
CA HIS A 382 -3.36 -9.01 25.26
C HIS A 382 -2.71 -10.32 24.77
N ARG A 383 -2.16 -11.15 25.65
CA ARG A 383 -1.72 -12.53 25.31
C ARG A 383 -2.89 -13.43 24.90
N GLU A 384 -4.04 -13.27 25.53
CA GLU A 384 -5.24 -14.04 25.19
C GLU A 384 -6.03 -13.44 24.01
N ASN A 385 -5.70 -12.22 23.58
CA ASN A 385 -6.43 -11.45 22.56
C ASN A 385 -5.52 -10.91 21.45
N ARG A 386 -4.58 -11.74 20.97
CA ARG A 386 -3.66 -11.40 19.89
C ARG A 386 -4.37 -11.25 18.54
N ARG A 387 -3.79 -10.41 17.69
CA ARG A 387 -4.31 -10.08 16.35
C ARG A 387 -3.58 -10.87 15.27
N GLN A 388 -4.30 -11.31 14.24
CA GLN A 388 -3.73 -12.13 13.17
C GLN A 388 -2.96 -11.33 12.11
N TYR A 389 -3.50 -10.21 11.62
CA TYR A 389 -2.87 -9.46 10.53
C TYR A 389 -1.50 -8.90 10.95
N THR A 390 -0.52 -8.92 10.05
CA THR A 390 0.89 -8.68 10.37
C THR A 390 1.13 -7.41 11.17
N ASN A 391 0.62 -6.27 10.71
CA ASN A 391 0.78 -5.00 11.41
C ASN A 391 0.04 -4.98 12.75
N GLN A 392 -1.14 -5.61 12.84
CA GLN A 392 -1.94 -5.68 14.06
C GLN A 392 -1.27 -6.56 15.12
N SER A 393 -0.69 -7.71 14.71
CA SER A 393 0.09 -8.57 15.60
C SER A 393 1.30 -7.81 16.13
N MET A 394 2.05 -7.13 15.26
CA MET A 394 3.21 -6.34 15.68
C MET A 394 2.87 -5.26 16.71
N ILE A 395 1.78 -4.51 16.51
CA ILE A 395 1.36 -3.47 17.46
C ILE A 395 0.93 -4.10 18.79
N ASN A 396 0.07 -5.13 18.76
CA ASN A 396 -0.41 -5.81 19.96
C ASN A 396 0.72 -6.46 20.76
N ASP A 397 1.59 -7.20 20.08
CA ASP A 397 2.67 -7.96 20.70
C ASP A 397 3.77 -7.03 21.23
N LEU A 398 4.03 -5.90 20.55
CA LEU A 398 4.91 -4.85 21.04
C LEU A 398 4.32 -4.12 22.27
N TYR A 399 3.18 -3.45 22.10
CA TYR A 399 2.66 -2.56 23.13
C TYR A 399 1.93 -3.33 24.22
N GLY A 400 0.89 -4.09 23.86
CA GLY A 400 0.06 -4.81 24.81
C GLY A 400 0.84 -5.83 25.65
N ILE A 401 1.79 -6.55 25.04
CA ILE A 401 2.52 -7.65 25.70
C ILE A 401 3.93 -7.24 26.11
N TYR A 402 4.83 -7.00 25.16
CA TYR A 402 6.27 -6.85 25.44
C TYR A 402 6.57 -5.60 26.29
N LEU A 403 6.03 -4.43 25.92
CA LEU A 403 6.28 -3.18 26.64
C LEU A 403 5.57 -3.12 28.00
N SER A 404 4.39 -3.73 28.13
CA SER A 404 3.76 -3.96 29.44
C SER A 404 4.66 -4.82 30.33
N ASN A 405 5.19 -5.93 29.80
CA ASN A 405 6.12 -6.79 30.54
C ASN A 405 7.43 -6.09 30.92
N ARG A 406 7.95 -5.25 30.01
CA ARG A 406 9.17 -4.48 30.26
C ARG A 406 8.97 -3.44 31.37
N GLY A 407 7.79 -2.81 31.42
CA GLY A 407 7.39 -1.98 32.56
C GLY A 407 7.27 -2.78 33.85
N LEU A 408 6.65 -3.97 33.81
CA LEU A 408 6.60 -4.89 34.95
C LEU A 408 7.99 -5.25 35.46
N ALA A 409 8.97 -5.49 34.58
CA ALA A 409 10.34 -5.80 35.02
C ALA A 409 10.97 -4.68 35.87
N VAL A 410 10.53 -3.42 35.70
CA VAL A 410 11.00 -2.27 36.50
C VAL A 410 10.30 -2.21 37.86
N VAL A 411 8.98 -2.45 37.91
CA VAL A 411 8.19 -2.26 39.14
C VAL A 411 8.01 -3.53 39.95
N ASP A 412 7.93 -4.69 39.30
CA ASP A 412 7.74 -6.01 39.90
C ASP A 412 8.38 -7.12 39.04
N ALA A 413 9.70 -7.27 39.17
CA ALA A 413 10.48 -8.25 38.43
C ALA A 413 10.07 -9.72 38.70
N ALA A 414 9.40 -10.00 39.82
CA ALA A 414 8.97 -11.36 40.17
C ALA A 414 7.76 -11.81 39.34
N ARG A 415 6.88 -10.88 38.94
CA ARG A 415 5.72 -11.15 38.08
C ARG A 415 5.97 -10.88 36.59
N ALA A 416 7.08 -10.24 36.25
CA ALA A 416 7.51 -10.08 34.86
C ALA A 416 7.94 -11.43 34.25
N MET A 417 7.59 -11.67 33.00
CA MET A 417 8.16 -12.75 32.21
C MET A 417 9.66 -12.48 32.02
N PRO A 418 10.53 -13.51 32.09
CA PRO A 418 11.92 -13.38 31.66
C PRO A 418 12.01 -12.84 30.24
N GLU A 419 13.05 -12.06 29.95
CA GLU A 419 13.22 -11.41 28.64
C GLU A 419 13.10 -12.38 27.46
N LYS A 420 13.68 -13.58 27.60
CA LYS A 420 13.60 -14.64 26.57
C LYS A 420 12.16 -15.06 26.27
N GLU A 421 11.31 -15.11 27.28
CA GLU A 421 9.89 -15.46 27.14
C GLU A 421 9.09 -14.28 26.56
N ALA A 422 9.38 -13.05 26.96
CA ALA A 422 8.74 -11.87 26.37
C ALA A 422 9.12 -11.65 24.90
N LEU A 423 10.39 -11.87 24.53
CA LEU A 423 10.90 -11.75 23.15
C LEU A 423 10.24 -12.74 22.18
N HIS A 424 9.73 -13.87 22.68
CA HIS A 424 9.01 -14.85 21.86
C HIS A 424 7.87 -14.20 21.06
N TYR A 425 7.05 -13.36 21.69
CA TYR A 425 5.93 -12.68 21.02
C TYR A 425 6.41 -11.75 19.90
N LEU A 426 7.56 -11.08 20.11
CA LEU A 426 8.17 -10.26 19.08
C LEU A 426 8.71 -11.12 17.93
N TYR A 427 9.40 -12.24 18.24
CA TYR A 427 9.90 -13.16 17.22
C TYR A 427 8.78 -13.78 16.37
N GLU A 428 7.64 -14.12 16.97
CA GLU A 428 6.47 -14.56 16.21
C GLU A 428 5.94 -13.44 15.29
N SER A 429 5.75 -12.23 15.82
CA SER A 429 5.16 -11.10 15.07
C SER A 429 6.05 -10.63 13.91
N VAL A 430 7.38 -10.71 14.06
CA VAL A 430 8.35 -10.36 13.02
C VAL A 430 8.80 -11.57 12.19
N GLY A 431 8.09 -12.69 12.26
CA GLY A 431 8.31 -13.85 11.38
C GLY A 431 9.68 -14.54 11.55
N LEU A 432 10.27 -14.47 12.74
CA LEU A 432 11.43 -15.30 13.13
C LEU A 432 11.00 -16.66 13.67
N GLN A 433 9.76 -16.76 14.16
CA GLN A 433 9.13 -17.98 14.66
C GLN A 433 7.69 -18.10 14.12
N PRO A 434 7.10 -19.32 14.11
CA PRO A 434 5.71 -19.47 13.73
C PRO A 434 4.81 -18.67 14.69
N TRP A 435 3.85 -17.93 14.15
CA TRP A 435 2.84 -17.23 14.90
C TRP A 435 1.75 -18.20 15.35
N LEU A 436 1.62 -18.39 16.66
CA LEU A 436 0.70 -19.36 17.26
C LEU A 436 -0.64 -18.74 17.71
N GLY A 437 -0.78 -17.42 17.57
CA GLY A 437 -1.98 -16.67 17.90
C GLY A 437 -2.22 -16.49 19.40
N SER A 438 -3.46 -16.14 19.75
CA SER A 438 -3.90 -15.99 21.14
C SER A 438 -3.61 -17.22 21.97
N GLU A 439 -3.43 -17.01 23.27
CA GLU A 439 -3.34 -18.06 24.27
C GLU A 439 -4.64 -18.20 25.06
N LYS A 440 -4.79 -19.33 25.76
CA LYS A 440 -5.77 -19.50 26.83
C LYS A 440 -5.10 -20.24 27.97
N ASN A 441 -5.02 -19.61 29.15
CA ASN A 441 -4.30 -20.17 30.29
C ASN A 441 -2.84 -20.56 29.94
N GLY A 442 -2.16 -19.75 29.12
CA GLY A 442 -0.79 -19.99 28.66
C GLY A 442 -0.63 -21.06 27.57
N VAL A 443 -1.73 -21.61 27.03
CA VAL A 443 -1.69 -22.58 25.92
C VAL A 443 -2.09 -21.88 24.60
N PRO A 444 -1.25 -21.87 23.56
CA PRO A 444 -1.58 -21.26 22.28
C PRO A 444 -2.77 -21.93 21.55
N LEU A 445 -3.65 -21.12 20.95
CA LEU A 445 -4.84 -21.58 20.23
C LEU A 445 -4.58 -22.04 18.80
N LYS A 446 -3.48 -21.58 18.18
CA LYS A 446 -3.00 -22.01 16.85
C LYS A 446 -4.06 -21.92 15.74
N PRO A 447 -4.72 -20.76 15.56
CA PRO A 447 -5.85 -20.65 14.61
C PRO A 447 -5.44 -20.86 13.15
N LEU A 448 -4.15 -20.75 12.82
CA LEU A 448 -3.59 -20.98 11.49
C LEU A 448 -2.70 -22.24 11.42
N GLY A 449 -2.69 -23.04 12.48
CA GLY A 449 -1.83 -24.22 12.63
C GLY A 449 -0.46 -23.91 13.23
N ASP A 450 0.41 -24.90 13.26
CA ASP A 450 1.74 -24.83 13.89
C ASP A 450 2.79 -24.13 13.01
N ASN A 451 2.49 -23.89 11.73
CA ASN A 451 3.48 -23.55 10.70
C ASN A 451 3.04 -22.32 9.89
N TYR A 452 2.62 -21.24 10.57
CA TYR A 452 2.30 -19.97 9.93
C TYR A 452 3.28 -18.88 10.37
N TRP A 453 3.91 -18.19 9.42
CA TRP A 453 4.79 -17.05 9.69
C TRP A 453 4.13 -15.77 9.17
N GLN A 454 4.26 -14.69 9.95
CA GLN A 454 3.76 -13.35 9.59
C GLN A 454 4.47 -12.72 8.38
N LEU A 455 5.61 -13.28 7.99
CA LEU A 455 6.40 -12.84 6.86
C LEU A 455 6.76 -14.04 6.00
N THR A 456 6.97 -13.80 4.71
CA THR A 456 7.56 -14.77 3.81
C THR A 456 9.03 -15.00 4.16
N THR A 457 9.58 -16.11 3.69
CA THR A 457 11.00 -16.45 3.79
C THR A 457 11.88 -15.33 3.22
N LYS A 458 11.41 -14.64 2.17
CA LYS A 458 12.09 -13.52 1.51
C LYS A 458 11.87 -12.17 2.18
N GLY A 459 11.03 -12.08 3.22
CA GLY A 459 10.87 -10.90 4.06
C GLY A 459 9.70 -9.98 3.68
N LEU A 460 8.81 -10.40 2.78
CA LEU A 460 7.56 -9.68 2.55
C LEU A 460 6.55 -9.99 3.65
N THR A 461 5.65 -9.04 3.93
CA THR A 461 4.58 -9.26 4.91
C THR A 461 3.49 -10.12 4.33
N LYS A 462 3.18 -11.19 5.06
CA LYS A 462 2.29 -12.26 4.62
C LYS A 462 0.97 -12.17 5.38
N GLU A 463 -0.07 -11.73 4.68
CA GLU A 463 -1.45 -11.78 5.18
C GLU A 463 -2.26 -12.79 4.35
N LEU A 464 -3.30 -12.33 3.66
CA LEU A 464 -4.06 -13.08 2.65
C LEU A 464 -3.43 -12.99 1.25
N GLY A 465 -2.26 -12.36 1.13
CA GLY A 465 -1.52 -12.11 -0.11
C GLY A 465 -0.49 -10.99 0.09
N PHE A 466 0.19 -10.58 -0.98
CA PHE A 466 1.20 -9.50 -0.92
C PHE A 466 0.60 -8.17 -0.47
N VAL A 467 1.00 -7.71 0.72
CA VAL A 467 0.60 -6.40 1.23
C VAL A 467 1.61 -5.35 0.76
N GLY A 468 1.21 -4.50 -0.19
CA GLY A 468 2.06 -3.51 -0.86
C GLY A 468 2.43 -2.30 -0.01
N TYR A 469 1.81 -1.15 -0.29
CA TYR A 469 2.07 0.11 0.41
C TYR A 469 1.34 0.17 1.75
N TYR A 470 0.00 0.07 1.75
CA TYR A 470 -0.76 0.00 2.98
C TYR A 470 -0.57 -1.36 3.65
N GLY A 471 0.19 -1.37 4.75
CA GLY A 471 0.62 -2.57 5.46
C GLY A 471 2.10 -2.91 5.26
N GLU A 472 2.87 -2.02 4.64
CA GLU A 472 4.30 -1.93 4.90
C GLU A 472 4.54 -1.54 6.37
N VAL A 473 5.41 -2.30 7.04
CA VAL A 473 5.61 -2.30 8.51
C VAL A 473 7.03 -1.92 8.95
N LEU A 474 7.83 -1.29 8.08
CA LEU A 474 9.23 -0.96 8.41
C LEU A 474 9.34 -0.06 9.65
N ASP A 475 8.42 0.89 9.80
CA ASP A 475 8.28 1.74 10.99
C ASP A 475 8.02 0.91 12.26
N TRP A 476 7.10 -0.06 12.19
CA TRP A 476 6.78 -0.94 13.31
C TRP A 476 7.92 -1.87 13.68
N VAL A 477 8.55 -2.53 12.72
CA VAL A 477 9.66 -3.45 12.99
C VAL A 477 10.90 -2.69 13.50
N THR A 478 11.13 -1.47 13.00
CA THR A 478 12.17 -0.58 13.56
C THR A 478 11.86 -0.23 15.01
N THR A 479 10.60 0.10 15.33
CA THR A 479 10.18 0.36 16.72
C THR A 479 10.32 -0.87 17.61
N ILE A 480 10.00 -2.07 17.09
CA ILE A 480 10.24 -3.34 17.80
C ILE A 480 11.73 -3.53 18.11
N TYR A 481 12.60 -3.31 17.13
CA TYR A 481 14.04 -3.38 17.34
C TYR A 481 14.52 -2.38 18.41
N GLU A 482 14.11 -1.10 18.30
CA GLU A 482 14.44 -0.06 19.28
C GLU A 482 13.95 -0.43 20.69
N ALA A 483 12.76 -1.01 20.80
CA ALA A 483 12.19 -1.44 22.08
C ALA A 483 12.99 -2.56 22.76
N THR A 484 13.81 -3.33 22.04
CA THR A 484 14.68 -4.37 22.62
C THR A 484 16.03 -3.86 23.10
N ARG A 485 16.40 -2.59 22.82
CA ARG A 485 17.67 -2.03 23.28
C ARG A 485 17.75 -2.03 24.81
N PRO A 486 18.85 -2.47 25.44
CA PRO A 486 18.95 -2.46 26.89
C PRO A 486 19.12 -1.05 27.47
N ALA A 487 19.69 -0.13 26.68
CA ALA A 487 19.88 1.29 27.03
C ALA A 487 20.06 2.13 25.75
N PRO A 488 19.86 3.46 25.82
CA PRO A 488 20.16 4.35 24.69
C PRO A 488 21.57 4.17 24.14
N GLY A 489 21.71 4.09 22.81
CA GLY A 489 23.00 3.91 22.14
C GLY A 489 23.56 2.48 22.14
N GLN A 490 22.93 1.54 22.86
CA GLN A 490 23.30 0.11 22.80
C GLN A 490 22.48 -0.61 21.73
N PRO A 491 23.02 -1.65 21.07
CA PRO A 491 22.28 -2.41 20.07
C PRO A 491 21.09 -3.14 20.70
N GLY A 492 19.98 -3.23 19.96
CA GLY A 492 18.86 -4.11 20.29
C GLY A 492 19.14 -5.56 19.89
N ASP A 493 18.09 -6.38 19.86
CA ASP A 493 18.14 -7.77 19.45
C ASP A 493 18.66 -7.90 18.00
N GLU A 494 19.75 -8.64 17.84
CA GLU A 494 20.45 -8.80 16.56
C GLU A 494 19.58 -9.51 15.52
N LYS A 495 18.79 -10.51 15.91
CA LYS A 495 17.93 -11.27 14.98
C LYS A 495 16.83 -10.39 14.43
N ILE A 496 16.23 -9.54 15.28
CA ILE A 496 15.22 -8.58 14.85
C ILE A 496 15.86 -7.54 13.91
N ARG A 497 17.09 -7.08 14.19
CA ARG A 497 17.81 -6.18 13.28
C ARG A 497 18.05 -6.80 11.90
N GLU A 498 18.54 -8.03 11.84
CA GLU A 498 18.77 -8.75 10.58
C GLU A 498 17.46 -8.96 9.83
N GLN A 499 16.40 -9.32 10.55
CA GLN A 499 15.07 -9.47 9.98
C GLN A 499 14.53 -8.15 9.43
N LEU A 500 14.71 -7.03 10.13
CA LEU A 500 14.35 -5.68 9.66
C LEU A 500 15.06 -5.35 8.34
N ILE A 501 16.36 -5.61 8.26
CA ILE A 501 17.15 -5.38 7.04
C ILE A 501 16.60 -6.24 5.89
N LYS A 502 16.33 -7.53 6.13
CA LYS A 502 15.74 -8.43 5.13
C LYS A 502 14.39 -7.91 4.62
N ILE A 503 13.50 -7.48 5.52
CA ILE A 503 12.20 -6.91 5.14
C ILE A 503 12.39 -5.66 4.29
N ALA A 504 13.29 -4.74 4.70
CA ALA A 504 13.55 -3.51 3.97
C ALA A 504 14.07 -3.76 2.56
N HIS A 505 15.01 -4.69 2.37
CA HIS A 505 15.49 -5.08 1.05
C HIS A 505 14.38 -5.65 0.17
N ALA A 506 13.51 -6.49 0.72
CA ALA A 506 12.40 -7.11 -0.01
C ALA A 506 11.39 -6.08 -0.54
N ARG A 507 11.31 -4.89 0.07
CA ARG A 507 10.46 -3.77 -0.39
C ARG A 507 11.06 -2.98 -1.55
N THR A 508 12.38 -2.93 -1.67
CA THR A 508 13.04 -2.06 -2.66
C THR A 508 12.70 -2.35 -4.14
N PRO A 509 12.41 -3.60 -4.58
CA PRO A 509 11.92 -3.86 -5.93
C PRO A 509 10.57 -3.20 -6.24
N PHE A 510 9.75 -2.93 -5.22
CA PHE A 510 8.42 -2.33 -5.33
C PHE A 510 8.45 -0.79 -5.26
N ARG A 511 9.57 -0.21 -5.69
CA ARG A 511 9.75 1.23 -5.91
C ARG A 511 10.10 1.44 -7.37
N TYR A 512 9.34 2.25 -8.09
CA TYR A 512 9.60 2.54 -9.52
C TYR A 512 9.82 4.03 -9.78
N PRO A 513 10.62 4.39 -10.81
CA PRO A 513 10.83 5.78 -11.18
C PRO A 513 9.55 6.37 -11.78
N ALA A 514 9.16 7.54 -11.26
CA ALA A 514 7.99 8.29 -11.69
C ALA A 514 8.23 9.80 -11.44
N LEU A 515 7.17 10.59 -11.59
CA LEU A 515 7.18 12.00 -11.19
C LEU A 515 6.35 12.21 -9.92
N ASP A 516 6.75 13.18 -9.10
CA ASP A 516 5.89 13.71 -8.06
C ASP A 516 4.75 14.56 -8.65
N VAL A 517 3.87 15.05 -7.78
CA VAL A 517 2.67 15.83 -8.20
C VAL A 517 3.02 17.18 -8.86
N GLU A 518 4.25 17.68 -8.68
CA GLU A 518 4.75 18.92 -9.28
C GLU A 518 5.59 18.65 -10.54
N GLY A 519 5.73 17.37 -10.95
CA GLY A 519 6.47 16.98 -12.15
C GLY A 519 7.97 16.80 -11.95
N ASN A 520 8.46 16.75 -10.71
CA ASN A 520 9.87 16.48 -10.43
C ASN A 520 10.14 14.98 -10.34
N ARG A 521 11.39 14.58 -10.60
CA ARG A 521 11.82 13.18 -10.50
C ARG A 521 11.58 12.62 -9.09
N ALA A 522 11.02 11.42 -9.02
CA ALA A 522 10.75 10.73 -7.77
C ALA A 522 10.77 9.20 -7.95
N MET A 523 10.85 8.48 -6.85
CA MET A 523 10.49 7.07 -6.77
C MET A 523 9.13 6.95 -6.10
N ARG A 524 8.25 6.08 -6.61
CA ARG A 524 6.92 5.83 -6.04
C ARG A 524 6.78 4.37 -5.60
N ALA A 525 5.99 4.16 -4.56
CA ALA A 525 5.59 2.83 -4.16
C ALA A 525 4.67 2.19 -5.21
N GLU A 526 4.87 0.91 -5.47
CA GLU A 526 3.96 0.07 -6.25
C GLU A 526 2.71 -0.27 -5.43
N THR A 527 1.54 0.12 -5.92
CA THR A 527 0.24 -0.04 -5.25
C THR A 527 -0.79 -0.82 -6.07
N ILE A 528 -0.56 -1.05 -7.35
CA ILE A 528 -1.51 -1.72 -8.25
C ILE A 528 -1.61 -3.22 -7.95
N VAL A 529 -0.50 -3.85 -7.57
CA VAL A 529 -0.45 -5.27 -7.17
C VAL A 529 -0.50 -5.45 -5.64
N GLY A 530 -0.62 -4.35 -4.89
CA GLY A 530 -0.71 -4.38 -3.43
C GLY A 530 -2.12 -4.78 -2.96
N TRP A 531 -2.21 -5.87 -2.21
CA TRP A 531 -3.49 -6.46 -1.80
C TRP A 531 -4.40 -5.50 -1.03
N ARG A 532 -3.83 -4.61 -0.22
CA ARG A 532 -4.54 -3.67 0.63
C ARG A 532 -4.73 -2.28 0.02
N ASP A 533 -4.14 -2.03 -1.14
CA ASP A 533 -4.10 -0.71 -1.73
C ASP A 533 -5.34 -0.45 -2.63
N ASP A 534 -5.90 0.75 -2.53
CA ASP A 534 -7.06 1.19 -3.30
C ASP A 534 -6.83 2.55 -3.99
N HIS A 535 -5.57 2.93 -4.19
CA HIS A 535 -5.16 4.17 -4.84
C HIS A 535 -4.01 3.96 -5.82
N TYR A 536 -3.96 4.85 -6.82
CA TYR A 536 -2.89 4.93 -7.81
C TYR A 536 -2.77 6.39 -8.26
N PRO A 537 -1.58 6.96 -8.52
CA PRO A 537 -0.26 6.39 -8.25
C PRO A 537 0.03 6.28 -6.75
N GLY A 538 0.96 5.41 -6.37
CA GLY A 538 1.43 5.29 -4.99
C GLY A 538 2.25 6.49 -4.53
N ASP A 539 2.40 6.66 -3.21
CA ASP A 539 3.11 7.79 -2.63
C ASP A 539 4.62 7.76 -2.94
N VAL A 540 5.26 8.95 -2.91
CA VAL A 540 6.71 9.09 -3.08
C VAL A 540 7.42 8.34 -1.97
N THR A 541 8.17 7.30 -2.33
CA THR A 541 8.75 6.33 -1.40
C THR A 541 10.08 5.82 -1.92
N TYR A 542 11.10 5.84 -1.06
CA TYR A 542 12.44 5.30 -1.34
C TYR A 542 12.70 4.07 -0.45
N ALA A 543 13.46 4.22 0.64
CA ALA A 543 13.73 3.13 1.58
C ALA A 543 12.44 2.66 2.26
N GLU A 544 11.70 3.59 2.86
CA GLU A 544 10.40 3.35 3.51
C GLU A 544 9.45 4.52 3.25
N ARG A 545 8.16 4.31 3.49
CA ARG A 545 7.14 5.36 3.40
C ARG A 545 7.18 6.28 4.64
N PRO A 546 6.87 7.58 4.52
CA PRO A 546 6.51 8.36 5.70
C PRO A 546 5.24 7.78 6.35
N SER A 547 5.16 7.80 7.68
CA SER A 547 3.99 7.30 8.42
C SER A 547 3.53 8.29 9.48
N TRP A 548 2.48 7.95 10.24
CA TRP A 548 2.08 8.77 11.39
C TRP A 548 3.08 8.68 12.54
N ASP A 549 3.87 7.60 12.60
CA ASP A 549 4.72 7.27 13.75
C ASP A 549 6.22 7.43 13.45
N ALA A 550 6.58 7.61 12.18
CA ALA A 550 7.98 7.67 11.75
C ALA A 550 8.20 8.51 10.49
N SER A 551 9.42 9.02 10.35
CA SER A 551 9.91 9.62 9.11
C SER A 551 10.28 8.54 8.08
N SER A 552 10.48 8.94 6.83
CA SER A 552 10.97 8.06 5.75
C SER A 552 12.48 7.71 5.85
N LEU A 553 13.14 8.07 6.95
CA LEU A 553 14.56 7.83 7.20
C LEU A 553 14.81 6.84 8.35
N TYR A 554 13.78 6.46 9.09
CA TYR A 554 13.87 5.69 10.33
C TYR A 554 14.61 4.35 10.17
N VAL A 555 14.24 3.52 9.20
CA VAL A 555 14.90 2.21 8.96
C VAL A 555 16.35 2.37 8.52
N ALA A 556 16.62 3.35 7.65
CA ALA A 556 17.96 3.59 7.11
C ALA A 556 18.89 4.12 8.22
N ALA A 557 18.41 5.06 9.04
CA ALA A 557 19.15 5.62 10.16
C ALA A 557 19.40 4.58 11.27
N THR A 558 18.43 3.69 11.51
CA THR A 558 18.53 2.68 12.58
C THR A 558 19.47 1.54 12.21
N THR A 559 19.46 1.12 10.94
CA THR A 559 20.25 -0.04 10.48
C THR A 559 21.62 0.35 9.95
N LEU A 560 21.75 1.53 9.35
CA LEU A 560 22.91 1.97 8.56
C LEU A 560 23.33 0.94 7.49
N ASP A 561 22.37 0.16 6.99
CA ASP A 561 22.63 -0.77 5.88
C ASP A 561 23.05 0.02 4.63
N PRO A 562 24.14 -0.35 3.92
CA PRO A 562 24.65 0.41 2.78
C PRO A 562 23.66 0.63 1.63
N ALA A 563 22.73 -0.31 1.40
CA ALA A 563 21.72 -0.17 0.36
C ALA A 563 20.59 0.77 0.80
N LEU A 564 20.16 0.68 2.06
CA LEU A 564 19.14 1.57 2.62
C LEU A 564 19.65 3.01 2.77
N VAL A 565 20.91 3.18 3.17
CA VAL A 565 21.63 4.47 3.11
C VAL A 565 21.66 4.98 1.66
N GLY A 566 21.95 4.12 0.69
CA GLY A 566 21.93 4.49 -0.74
C GLY A 566 20.54 4.93 -1.22
N ALA A 567 19.47 4.28 -0.77
CA ALA A 567 18.10 4.69 -1.06
C ALA A 567 17.74 6.04 -0.42
N ALA A 568 18.15 6.29 0.82
CA ALA A 568 17.97 7.59 1.48
C ALA A 568 18.78 8.71 0.79
N GLN A 569 20.03 8.44 0.41
CA GLN A 569 20.84 9.39 -0.35
C GLN A 569 20.28 9.66 -1.74
N GLN A 570 19.66 8.67 -2.38
CA GLN A 570 18.92 8.87 -3.63
C GLN A 570 17.72 9.82 -3.40
N MET A 571 16.97 9.65 -2.31
CA MET A 571 15.88 10.56 -1.91
C MET A 571 16.38 12.00 -1.70
N PHE A 572 17.55 12.18 -1.07
CA PHE A 572 18.18 13.49 -0.89
C PHE A 572 18.64 14.10 -2.21
N ALA A 573 19.25 13.29 -3.09
CA ALA A 573 19.66 13.74 -4.42
C ALA A 573 18.47 14.18 -5.27
N ASP A 574 17.30 13.58 -5.06
CA ASP A 574 16.05 13.94 -5.74
C ASP A 574 15.29 15.09 -5.03
N ASN A 575 15.83 15.57 -3.90
CA ASN A 575 15.26 16.56 -2.99
C ASN A 575 13.82 16.22 -2.54
N GLN A 576 13.49 14.94 -2.43
CA GLN A 576 12.15 14.47 -2.06
C GLN A 576 11.93 14.38 -0.56
N PHE A 577 13.00 14.36 0.25
CA PHE A 577 12.90 14.26 1.72
C PHE A 577 12.15 15.43 2.34
N PHE A 578 12.53 16.67 2.02
CA PHE A 578 11.90 17.84 2.62
C PHE A 578 10.44 18.02 2.15
N ALA A 579 10.12 17.67 0.91
CA ALA A 579 8.73 17.63 0.43
C ALA A 579 7.89 16.60 1.19
N SER A 580 8.42 15.38 1.36
CA SER A 580 7.79 14.31 2.14
C SER A 580 7.55 14.75 3.59
N LEU A 581 8.54 15.39 4.21
CA LEU A 581 8.45 15.89 5.58
C LEU A 581 7.44 17.04 5.72
N ARG A 582 7.44 18.00 4.80
CA ARG A 582 6.45 19.08 4.73
C ARG A 582 5.03 18.50 4.60
N ASP A 583 4.86 17.49 3.75
CA ASP A 583 3.57 16.85 3.55
C ASP A 583 3.11 16.06 4.78
N GLN A 584 4.03 15.36 5.46
CA GLN A 584 3.77 14.70 6.74
C GLN A 584 3.34 15.71 7.81
N MET A 585 3.98 16.88 7.87
CA MET A 585 3.63 17.96 8.80
C MET A 585 2.28 18.62 8.53
N LYS A 586 1.62 18.35 7.39
CA LYS A 586 0.22 18.78 7.20
C LYS A 586 -0.69 18.09 8.21
N GLU A 587 -0.43 16.84 8.58
CA GLU A 587 -1.21 16.12 9.59
C GLU A 587 -1.04 16.81 10.96
N THR A 588 -2.12 17.35 11.52
CA THR A 588 -2.08 18.17 12.76
C THR A 588 -2.23 17.36 14.04
N GLY A 589 -2.55 16.07 13.95
CA GLY A 589 -2.75 15.21 15.10
C GLY A 589 -1.49 15.01 15.94
N PHE A 590 -1.69 14.79 17.24
CA PHE A 590 -0.61 14.54 18.21
C PHE A 590 0.33 13.40 17.77
N ARG A 591 -0.25 12.29 17.30
CA ARG A 591 0.50 11.11 16.83
C ARG A 591 1.57 11.49 15.79
N SER A 592 1.18 12.26 14.77
CA SER A 592 2.10 12.75 13.74
C SER A 592 3.17 13.66 14.32
N THR A 593 2.84 14.55 15.28
CA THR A 593 3.87 15.36 15.97
C THR A 593 4.87 14.48 16.71
N ALA A 594 4.41 13.45 17.42
CA ALA A 594 5.27 12.54 18.17
C ALA A 594 6.22 11.76 17.24
N GLY A 595 5.74 11.29 16.08
CA GLY A 595 6.54 10.58 15.09
C GLY A 595 7.66 11.41 14.44
N LEU A 596 7.64 12.75 14.59
CA LEU A 596 8.66 13.65 14.05
C LEU A 596 9.87 13.83 14.98
N LEU A 597 9.80 13.36 16.22
CA LEU A 597 10.76 13.66 17.29
C LEU A 597 12.21 13.34 16.92
N ASN A 598 12.46 12.21 16.26
CA ASN A 598 13.83 11.77 15.96
C ASN A 598 14.30 12.18 14.54
N THR A 599 13.43 12.78 13.74
CA THR A 599 13.71 13.07 12.31
C THR A 599 14.95 13.95 12.10
N PRO A 600 15.19 15.04 12.87
CA PRO A 600 16.39 15.85 12.67
C PRO A 600 17.68 15.07 12.89
N ASP A 601 17.75 14.24 13.93
CA ASP A 601 18.95 13.47 14.26
C ASP A 601 19.18 12.35 13.24
N GLN A 602 18.10 11.72 12.74
CA GLN A 602 18.15 10.75 11.64
C GLN A 602 18.69 11.37 10.35
N TYR A 603 18.25 12.58 10.00
CA TYR A 603 18.72 13.32 8.83
C TYR A 603 20.22 13.63 8.92
N GLU A 604 20.67 14.19 10.05
CA GLU A 604 22.09 14.50 10.24
C GLU A 604 22.96 13.24 10.23
N LEU A 605 22.50 12.14 10.84
CA LEU A 605 23.19 10.86 10.84
C LEU A 605 23.39 10.31 9.42
N LEU A 606 22.35 10.34 8.58
CA LEU A 606 22.40 9.82 7.21
C LEU A 606 23.17 10.74 6.26
N LYS A 607 23.08 12.07 6.46
CA LYS A 607 23.87 13.05 5.72
C LYS A 607 25.37 12.91 5.97
N ALA A 608 25.75 12.50 7.18
CA ALA A 608 27.15 12.23 7.55
C ALA A 608 27.69 10.91 6.99
N GLN A 609 26.85 10.02 6.44
CA GLN A 609 27.31 8.77 5.85
C GLN A 609 28.07 9.03 4.53
N PRO A 610 29.08 8.21 4.21
CA PRO A 610 29.78 8.31 2.93
C PRO A 610 28.82 8.09 1.76
N PRO A 611 29.06 8.69 0.59
CA PRO A 611 28.26 8.44 -0.61
C PRO A 611 28.21 6.95 -0.96
N SER A 612 27.01 6.40 -1.04
CA SER A 612 26.74 5.02 -1.44
C SER A 612 26.54 4.95 -2.96
N PRO A 613 27.19 4.01 -3.66
CA PRO A 613 26.95 3.76 -5.08
C PRO A 613 25.67 2.94 -5.33
N VAL A 614 25.04 2.41 -4.27
CA VAL A 614 23.82 1.62 -4.38
C VAL A 614 22.64 2.52 -4.72
N ARG A 615 21.74 2.04 -5.59
CA ARG A 615 20.51 2.72 -6.01
C ARG A 615 19.37 1.72 -6.00
N LEU A 616 18.14 2.22 -5.90
CA LEU A 616 16.95 1.36 -5.92
C LEU A 616 16.89 0.52 -7.21
N PRO A 617 16.46 -0.75 -7.15
CA PRO A 617 16.57 -1.70 -8.27
C PRO A 617 15.92 -1.23 -9.58
N MET A 618 14.77 -0.53 -9.51
CA MET A 618 14.07 -0.06 -10.70
C MET A 618 14.62 1.25 -11.29
N SER A 619 15.62 1.86 -10.66
CA SER A 619 16.19 3.14 -11.12
C SER A 619 16.70 3.02 -12.56
N PRO A 620 16.65 4.11 -13.36
CA PRO A 620 17.23 4.12 -14.70
C PRO A 620 18.71 3.70 -14.70
N GLY A 621 19.11 2.91 -15.69
CA GLY A 621 20.49 2.41 -15.84
C GLY A 621 20.87 1.24 -14.92
N ARG A 622 19.97 0.77 -14.05
CA ARG A 622 20.19 -0.45 -13.27
C ARG A 622 20.02 -1.70 -14.13
N PRO A 623 20.74 -2.80 -13.83
CA PRO A 623 20.61 -4.06 -14.55
C PRO A 623 19.19 -4.63 -14.50
N ASP A 624 18.87 -5.45 -15.49
CA ASP A 624 17.69 -6.31 -15.47
C ASP A 624 17.72 -7.23 -14.25
N PHE A 625 16.56 -7.46 -13.65
CA PHE A 625 16.42 -8.42 -12.56
C PHE A 625 15.00 -8.91 -12.44
N VAL A 626 14.85 -10.02 -11.70
CA VAL A 626 13.56 -10.54 -11.26
C VAL A 626 13.63 -10.75 -9.76
N PHE A 627 12.70 -10.12 -9.05
CA PHE A 627 12.33 -10.52 -7.69
C PHE A 627 11.00 -11.25 -7.78
N ALA A 628 10.90 -12.41 -7.16
CA ALA A 628 9.67 -13.17 -7.03
C ALA A 628 9.53 -13.66 -5.58
N ASP A 629 8.31 -13.72 -5.07
CA ASP A 629 7.99 -14.30 -3.77
C ASP A 629 6.87 -15.32 -3.95
N GLU A 630 7.21 -16.60 -3.83
CA GLU A 630 6.31 -17.73 -4.06
C GLU A 630 5.29 -17.90 -2.91
N GLU A 631 5.56 -17.34 -1.74
CA GLU A 631 4.62 -17.44 -0.62
C GLU A 631 3.48 -16.44 -0.75
N ASP A 632 3.78 -15.22 -1.21
CA ASP A 632 2.83 -14.15 -1.46
C ASP A 632 2.29 -14.12 -2.90
N GLY A 633 2.89 -14.90 -3.82
CA GLY A 633 2.45 -15.00 -5.19
C GLY A 633 2.75 -13.76 -6.04
N VAL A 634 3.86 -13.07 -5.80
CA VAL A 634 4.15 -11.74 -6.38
C VAL A 634 5.50 -11.68 -7.10
N ILE A 635 5.57 -10.88 -8.16
CA ILE A 635 6.76 -10.64 -8.98
C ILE A 635 6.98 -9.14 -9.20
N ALA A 636 8.23 -8.72 -9.14
CA ALA A 636 8.74 -7.44 -9.58
C ALA A 636 9.89 -7.66 -10.56
N LEU A 637 9.72 -7.24 -11.80
CA LEU A 637 10.65 -7.50 -12.89
C LEU A 637 11.07 -6.19 -13.55
N LYS A 638 12.37 -6.08 -13.83
CA LYS A 638 12.93 -5.04 -14.70
C LYS A 638 13.57 -5.70 -15.92
N HIS A 639 13.22 -5.19 -17.10
CA HIS A 639 13.85 -5.60 -18.36
C HIS A 639 14.04 -4.36 -19.25
N GLY A 640 15.27 -3.90 -19.38
CA GLY A 640 15.61 -2.63 -20.01
C GLY A 640 14.93 -1.45 -19.31
N ASN A 641 14.10 -0.73 -20.08
CA ASN A 641 13.33 0.42 -19.60
C ASN A 641 11.89 0.06 -19.20
N GLU A 642 11.56 -1.23 -19.21
CA GLU A 642 10.23 -1.72 -18.83
C GLU A 642 10.26 -2.31 -17.42
N VAL A 643 9.14 -2.15 -16.72
CA VAL A 643 8.92 -2.75 -15.40
C VAL A 643 7.60 -3.50 -15.43
N LEU A 644 7.61 -4.74 -14.95
CA LEU A 644 6.41 -5.56 -14.78
C LEU A 644 6.27 -5.91 -13.30
N TYR A 645 5.14 -5.55 -12.72
CA TYR A 645 4.67 -6.10 -11.46
C TYR A 645 3.50 -7.05 -11.73
N ALA A 646 3.50 -8.20 -11.07
CA ALA A 646 2.39 -9.14 -11.14
C ALA A 646 2.10 -9.73 -9.76
N SER A 647 0.83 -9.77 -9.38
CA SER A 647 0.32 -10.61 -8.29
C SER A 647 -0.46 -11.75 -8.91
N LEU A 648 0.10 -12.96 -8.83
CA LEU A 648 -0.53 -14.21 -9.23
C LEU A 648 -1.47 -14.72 -8.13
N TYR A 649 -1.16 -14.46 -6.86
CA TYR A 649 -2.12 -14.69 -5.77
C TYR A 649 -2.91 -13.41 -5.48
N TRP A 650 -3.74 -12.98 -6.43
CA TRP A 650 -4.47 -11.72 -6.34
C TRP A 650 -5.88 -11.88 -5.79
N ARG A 651 -6.22 -11.17 -4.71
CA ARG A 651 -7.63 -11.02 -4.30
C ARG A 651 -8.32 -12.27 -3.75
N ALA A 652 -7.68 -13.45 -3.80
CA ALA A 652 -8.31 -14.76 -3.60
C ALA A 652 -8.50 -15.10 -2.10
N ARG A 653 -9.36 -14.31 -1.43
CA ARG A 653 -9.67 -14.39 0.02
C ARG A 653 -10.38 -15.66 0.44
N ASN A 654 -11.31 -16.11 -0.39
CA ASN A 654 -12.32 -17.11 -0.02
C ASN A 654 -12.23 -18.38 -0.87
N ALA A 655 -11.66 -18.30 -2.07
CA ALA A 655 -11.62 -19.36 -3.06
C ALA A 655 -10.62 -19.03 -4.18
N ILE A 656 -10.27 -20.02 -4.98
CA ILE A 656 -9.47 -19.88 -6.20
C ILE A 656 -10.30 -19.08 -7.21
N ASN A 657 -9.75 -17.95 -7.68
CA ASN A 657 -10.47 -17.06 -8.60
C ASN A 657 -9.89 -17.03 -10.03
N PHE A 658 -8.75 -17.68 -10.27
CA PHE A 658 -8.09 -17.72 -11.59
C PHE A 658 -7.69 -16.33 -12.12
N LEU A 659 -7.43 -15.37 -11.21
CA LEU A 659 -7.10 -13.99 -11.57
C LEU A 659 -5.68 -13.61 -11.18
N ALA A 660 -4.97 -12.99 -12.12
CA ALA A 660 -3.75 -12.24 -11.85
C ALA A 660 -4.01 -10.73 -11.96
N ARG A 661 -3.24 -9.96 -11.20
CA ARG A 661 -3.18 -8.50 -11.29
C ARG A 661 -1.83 -8.07 -11.82
N VAL A 662 -1.82 -7.19 -12.82
CA VAL A 662 -0.60 -6.77 -13.51
C VAL A 662 -0.52 -5.24 -13.58
N HIS A 663 0.69 -4.73 -13.33
CA HIS A 663 1.10 -3.37 -13.68
C HIS A 663 2.30 -3.44 -14.60
N TYR A 664 2.12 -3.04 -15.86
CA TYR A 664 3.17 -3.07 -16.87
C TYR A 664 3.51 -1.67 -17.34
N ILE A 665 4.69 -1.20 -16.93
CA ILE A 665 5.17 0.15 -17.15
C ILE A 665 6.13 0.14 -18.34
N GLN A 666 5.78 0.90 -19.38
CA GLN A 666 6.61 1.03 -20.58
C GLN A 666 6.93 2.50 -20.88
N PRO A 667 7.96 2.79 -21.70
CA PRO A 667 8.29 4.16 -22.08
C PRO A 667 7.18 4.91 -22.80
N ALA A 668 6.30 4.23 -23.55
CA ALA A 668 5.25 4.87 -24.34
C ALA A 668 3.92 5.00 -23.59
N PHE A 669 3.58 4.07 -22.70
CA PHE A 669 2.32 4.02 -21.96
C PHE A 669 2.39 2.96 -20.84
N GLU A 670 1.33 2.84 -20.04
CA GLU A 670 1.22 1.82 -18.99
C GLU A 670 -0.04 0.97 -19.14
N ARG A 671 0.02 -0.28 -18.66
CA ARG A 671 -1.15 -1.16 -18.55
C ARG A 671 -1.36 -1.57 -17.11
N ILE A 672 -2.61 -1.48 -16.68
CA ILE A 672 -3.08 -1.95 -15.38
C ILE A 672 -4.21 -2.95 -15.67
N ALA A 673 -3.98 -4.23 -15.39
CA ALA A 673 -4.89 -5.28 -15.85
C ALA A 673 -5.22 -6.27 -14.73
N ILE A 674 -6.49 -6.66 -14.64
CA ILE A 674 -6.87 -7.95 -14.05
C ILE A 674 -7.12 -8.90 -15.21
N VAL A 675 -6.47 -10.06 -15.18
CA VAL A 675 -6.49 -11.02 -16.29
C VAL A 675 -6.71 -12.43 -15.77
N GLY A 676 -7.21 -13.30 -16.65
CA GLY A 676 -7.30 -14.72 -16.37
C GLY A 676 -5.89 -15.32 -16.36
N GLN A 677 -5.69 -16.31 -15.50
CA GLN A 677 -4.48 -17.11 -15.44
C GLN A 677 -4.85 -18.59 -15.23
N GLU A 678 -3.89 -19.48 -15.41
CA GLU A 678 -4.10 -20.89 -15.04
C GLU A 678 -3.51 -21.16 -13.66
N GLU A 679 -4.21 -21.98 -12.89
CA GLU A 679 -3.84 -22.36 -11.54
C GLU A 679 -3.99 -23.88 -11.37
N GLN A 680 -2.99 -24.52 -10.76
CA GLN A 680 -3.09 -25.93 -10.35
C GLN A 680 -3.14 -26.00 -8.84
N PHE A 681 -4.11 -26.75 -8.31
CA PHE A 681 -4.35 -26.88 -6.89
C PHE A 681 -5.06 -28.20 -6.58
N GLU A 682 -4.95 -28.66 -5.34
CA GLU A 682 -5.78 -29.78 -4.85
C GLU A 682 -7.13 -29.21 -4.37
N PRO A 683 -8.28 -29.64 -4.92
CA PRO A 683 -9.58 -29.13 -4.50
C PRO A 683 -9.99 -29.69 -3.13
N SER A 684 -10.67 -28.88 -2.32
CA SER A 684 -11.30 -29.32 -1.08
C SER A 684 -12.61 -30.10 -1.26
N GLY A 685 -13.20 -30.02 -2.47
CA GLY A 685 -14.57 -30.46 -2.73
C GLY A 685 -15.65 -29.44 -2.35
N LEU A 686 -15.27 -28.28 -1.79
CA LEU A 686 -16.17 -27.18 -1.48
C LEU A 686 -16.11 -26.09 -2.56
N THR A 687 -17.18 -25.30 -2.65
CA THR A 687 -17.28 -24.13 -3.53
C THR A 687 -17.70 -22.89 -2.74
N TYR A 688 -17.27 -21.72 -3.21
CA TYR A 688 -17.72 -20.42 -2.74
C TYR A 688 -18.55 -19.76 -3.84
N LYS A 689 -19.77 -19.35 -3.50
CA LYS A 689 -20.64 -18.62 -4.41
C LYS A 689 -20.53 -17.12 -4.14
N ARG A 690 -20.15 -16.33 -5.14
CA ARG A 690 -20.05 -14.88 -5.00
C ARG A 690 -21.41 -14.28 -4.61
N PRO A 691 -21.47 -13.45 -3.55
CA PRO A 691 -22.70 -12.78 -3.17
C PRO A 691 -23.07 -11.69 -4.18
N ASP A 692 -24.36 -11.34 -4.20
CA ASP A 692 -24.85 -10.16 -4.91
C ASP A 692 -24.59 -8.90 -4.07
N GLU A 693 -23.33 -8.45 -4.09
CA GLU A 693 -22.81 -7.30 -3.37
C GLU A 693 -21.80 -6.55 -4.24
N VAL A 694 -21.80 -5.23 -4.17
CA VAL A 694 -21.03 -4.35 -5.07
C VAL A 694 -19.93 -3.55 -4.37
N ASN A 695 -19.94 -3.52 -3.04
CA ASN A 695 -18.99 -2.73 -2.26
C ASN A 695 -17.82 -3.55 -1.71
N ALA A 696 -18.05 -4.27 -0.61
CA ALA A 696 -17.03 -4.99 0.16
C ALA A 696 -17.60 -6.32 0.67
N PRO A 697 -17.75 -7.35 -0.20
CA PRO A 697 -18.42 -8.61 0.17
C PRO A 697 -17.77 -9.38 1.32
N TYR A 698 -16.51 -9.08 1.65
CA TYR A 698 -15.74 -9.67 2.75
C TYR A 698 -15.94 -8.94 4.10
N LEU A 699 -16.65 -7.81 4.13
CA LEU A 699 -16.97 -7.07 5.35
C LEU A 699 -18.49 -7.04 5.57
N PRO A 700 -19.11 -8.14 6.04
CA PRO A 700 -20.57 -8.25 6.11
C PRO A 700 -21.21 -7.27 7.10
N TRP A 701 -20.43 -6.65 8.00
CA TRP A 701 -20.89 -5.62 8.93
C TRP A 701 -20.88 -4.20 8.34
N LEU A 702 -20.22 -3.98 7.21
CA LEU A 702 -20.32 -2.70 6.52
C LEU A 702 -21.71 -2.55 5.90
N PRO A 703 -22.33 -1.37 5.96
CA PRO A 703 -23.59 -1.15 5.26
C PRO A 703 -23.42 -1.34 3.74
N ARG A 704 -24.47 -1.87 3.10
CA ARG A 704 -24.51 -2.07 1.65
C ARG A 704 -24.73 -0.74 0.93
N TYR A 705 -23.62 -0.13 0.47
CA TYR A 705 -23.65 1.17 -0.17
C TYR A 705 -23.10 1.16 -1.61
N PRO A 706 -23.80 1.80 -2.56
CA PRO A 706 -25.19 2.28 -2.49
C PRO A 706 -26.17 1.10 -2.59
N ALA A 707 -27.33 1.24 -1.94
CA ALA A 707 -28.36 0.20 -1.98
C ALA A 707 -28.97 0.04 -3.38
N GLY A 708 -29.43 -1.17 -3.70
CA GLY A 708 -30.16 -1.46 -4.95
C GLY A 708 -29.29 -1.68 -6.19
N LEU A 709 -27.96 -1.64 -6.06
CA LEU A 709 -27.06 -2.08 -7.13
C LEU A 709 -26.82 -3.58 -7.04
N HIS A 710 -26.77 -4.23 -8.21
CA HIS A 710 -26.51 -5.66 -8.35
C HIS A 710 -25.13 -5.90 -9.00
N SER A 711 -24.46 -6.95 -8.56
CA SER A 711 -23.15 -7.35 -9.09
C SER A 711 -23.29 -8.18 -10.36
N ALA A 712 -22.47 -7.87 -11.37
CA ALA A 712 -22.36 -8.67 -12.60
C ALA A 712 -21.70 -10.03 -12.34
N ASN A 713 -20.97 -10.17 -11.23
CA ASN A 713 -20.32 -11.40 -10.80
C ASN A 713 -21.16 -12.23 -9.82
N ALA A 714 -22.37 -11.76 -9.48
CA ALA A 714 -23.23 -12.43 -8.52
C ALA A 714 -23.55 -13.87 -8.98
N GLY A 715 -23.36 -14.83 -8.07
CA GLY A 715 -23.70 -16.22 -8.31
C GLY A 715 -22.64 -17.06 -9.01
N GLU A 716 -21.50 -16.47 -9.42
CA GLU A 716 -20.33 -17.22 -9.87
C GLU A 716 -19.85 -18.18 -8.77
N GLU A 717 -19.63 -19.44 -9.14
CA GLU A 717 -19.13 -20.46 -8.22
C GLU A 717 -17.63 -20.66 -8.43
N LEU A 718 -16.88 -20.49 -7.34
CA LEU A 718 -15.42 -20.61 -7.32
C LEU A 718 -15.01 -21.84 -6.50
N PRO A 719 -14.06 -22.66 -6.99
CA PRO A 719 -13.57 -23.80 -6.24
C PRO A 719 -12.68 -23.37 -5.07
N ILE A 720 -12.75 -24.10 -3.97
CA ILE A 720 -11.91 -23.84 -2.79
C ILE A 720 -10.75 -24.84 -2.77
N ALA A 721 -9.52 -24.34 -2.66
CA ALA A 721 -8.33 -25.17 -2.49
C ALA A 721 -8.37 -25.93 -1.17
N LYS A 722 -7.63 -27.04 -1.10
CA LYS A 722 -7.58 -27.90 0.08
C LYS A 722 -7.10 -27.13 1.32
N ILE A 723 -7.92 -27.17 2.36
CA ILE A 723 -7.61 -26.60 3.67
C ILE A 723 -6.91 -27.67 4.53
N PRO A 724 -5.88 -27.32 5.32
CA PRO A 724 -5.30 -28.24 6.28
C PRO A 724 -6.36 -28.83 7.23
N ALA A 725 -6.39 -30.16 7.36
CA ALA A 725 -7.47 -30.89 8.02
C ALA A 725 -7.70 -30.51 9.50
N ALA A 726 -6.67 -29.98 10.18
CA ALA A 726 -6.76 -29.52 11.56
C ALA A 726 -7.48 -28.17 11.73
N LEU A 727 -7.69 -27.42 10.64
CA LEU A 727 -8.26 -26.07 10.69
C LEU A 727 -9.77 -26.11 10.45
N LYS A 728 -10.49 -25.31 11.22
CA LYS A 728 -11.92 -25.08 11.01
C LYS A 728 -12.10 -24.07 9.88
N PHE A 729 -12.94 -24.40 8.92
CA PHE A 729 -13.25 -23.54 7.78
C PHE A 729 -14.67 -23.79 7.29
N LYS A 730 -15.37 -22.72 6.90
CA LYS A 730 -16.61 -22.80 6.12
C LYS A 730 -16.50 -21.90 4.89
N PRO A 731 -17.15 -22.27 3.76
CA PRO A 731 -17.20 -21.40 2.59
C PRO A 731 -17.67 -19.99 2.93
N GLY A 732 -16.94 -18.99 2.45
CA GLY A 732 -17.17 -17.57 2.73
C GLY A 732 -16.33 -16.99 3.87
N ASP A 733 -15.64 -17.81 4.67
CA ASP A 733 -14.60 -17.31 5.58
C ASP A 733 -13.38 -16.82 4.79
N GLU A 734 -12.73 -15.76 5.30
CA GLU A 734 -11.40 -15.39 4.81
C GLU A 734 -10.38 -16.44 5.27
N SER A 735 -9.48 -16.84 4.37
CA SER A 735 -8.49 -17.86 4.66
C SER A 735 -7.22 -17.66 3.84
N VAL A 736 -6.07 -17.79 4.50
CA VAL A 736 -4.73 -17.79 3.87
C VAL A 736 -4.47 -19.04 3.01
N TYR A 737 -5.41 -19.98 2.99
CA TYR A 737 -5.31 -21.26 2.27
C TYR A 737 -6.36 -21.40 1.16
N ALA A 738 -7.59 -20.88 1.36
CA ALA A 738 -8.75 -21.23 0.53
C ALA A 738 -8.62 -20.81 -0.94
N GLY A 739 -7.94 -19.69 -1.21
CA GLY A 739 -7.68 -19.20 -2.57
C GLY A 739 -6.22 -19.30 -3.00
N LYS A 740 -5.39 -20.10 -2.30
CA LYS A 740 -3.99 -20.29 -2.66
C LYS A 740 -3.80 -21.56 -3.49
N ALA A 741 -3.27 -21.40 -4.70
CA ALA A 741 -2.92 -22.49 -5.59
C ALA A 741 -1.50 -23.01 -5.31
N GLU A 742 -1.24 -24.24 -5.76
CA GLU A 742 0.06 -24.88 -5.68
C GLU A 742 1.01 -24.43 -6.80
N PHE A 743 0.45 -24.09 -7.97
CA PHE A 743 1.18 -23.59 -9.11
C PHE A 743 0.38 -22.55 -9.88
N TYR A 744 1.04 -21.46 -10.24
CA TYR A 744 0.47 -20.36 -11.03
C TYR A 744 1.17 -20.24 -12.38
N TYR A 745 0.39 -19.97 -13.42
CA TYR A 745 0.84 -19.79 -14.79
C TYR A 745 0.21 -18.54 -15.41
N LEU A 746 1.06 -17.61 -15.85
CA LEU A 746 0.60 -16.40 -16.55
C LEU A 746 1.47 -16.13 -17.79
N ARG A 747 0.82 -15.98 -18.94
CA ARG A 747 1.40 -15.32 -20.11
C ARG A 747 0.84 -13.90 -20.19
N TYR A 748 1.71 -12.89 -20.16
CA TYR A 748 1.31 -11.50 -20.30
C TYR A 748 2.27 -10.78 -21.25
N GLY A 749 1.81 -10.56 -22.48
CA GLY A 749 2.63 -9.99 -23.55
C GLY A 749 3.88 -10.85 -23.82
N PRO A 750 5.09 -10.26 -23.75
CA PRO A 750 6.32 -10.99 -24.04
C PRO A 750 6.79 -11.87 -22.88
N TYR A 751 6.06 -11.90 -21.75
CA TYR A 751 6.47 -12.63 -20.56
C TYR A 751 5.65 -13.90 -20.35
N LEU A 752 6.34 -14.98 -20.00
CA LEU A 752 5.76 -16.25 -19.56
C LEU A 752 6.28 -16.56 -18.17
N ILE A 753 5.36 -16.71 -17.22
CA ILE A 753 5.65 -16.84 -15.80
C ILE A 753 5.10 -18.18 -15.32
N GLY A 754 5.93 -18.96 -14.62
CA GLY A 754 5.52 -20.13 -13.86
C GLY A 754 6.02 -20.03 -12.43
N MET A 755 5.13 -20.15 -11.45
CA MET A 755 5.46 -20.01 -10.03
C MET A 755 4.93 -21.20 -9.24
N ASN A 756 5.84 -21.92 -8.58
CA ASN A 756 5.53 -23.07 -7.73
C ASN A 756 5.61 -22.65 -6.26
N THR A 757 4.48 -22.75 -5.55
CA THR A 757 4.34 -22.33 -4.14
C THR A 757 4.50 -23.49 -3.15
N THR A 758 4.77 -24.70 -3.66
CA THR A 758 4.89 -25.92 -2.84
C THR A 758 6.35 -26.19 -2.47
N HIS A 759 6.55 -26.88 -1.34
CA HIS A 759 7.87 -27.28 -0.88
C HIS A 759 8.34 -28.66 -1.38
N ASN A 760 7.49 -29.41 -2.09
CA ASN A 760 7.76 -30.81 -2.42
C ASN A 760 7.26 -31.27 -3.80
N LYS A 761 6.52 -30.46 -4.57
CA LYS A 761 6.04 -30.82 -5.91
C LYS A 761 6.85 -30.10 -6.98
N THR A 762 6.85 -30.67 -8.17
CA THR A 762 7.38 -30.03 -9.39
C THR A 762 6.26 -29.95 -10.41
N PHE A 763 6.12 -28.81 -11.07
CA PHE A 763 5.05 -28.58 -12.03
C PHE A 763 5.59 -28.34 -13.44
N PRO A 764 4.95 -28.88 -14.49
CA PRO A 764 5.26 -28.54 -15.86
C PRO A 764 4.65 -27.18 -16.20
N LEU A 765 5.49 -26.22 -16.56
CA LEU A 765 5.12 -24.97 -17.23
C LEU A 765 4.93 -25.23 -18.73
N PRO A 766 3.71 -25.12 -19.28
CA PRO A 766 3.49 -25.19 -20.72
C PRO A 766 4.29 -24.10 -21.43
N VAL A 767 4.82 -24.42 -22.61
CA VAL A 767 5.60 -23.49 -23.44
C VAL A 767 4.90 -23.27 -24.78
N PRO A 768 4.93 -22.05 -25.34
CA PRO A 768 4.36 -21.77 -26.64
C PRO A 768 5.04 -22.60 -27.75
N THR A 769 4.25 -23.16 -28.66
CA THR A 769 4.76 -24.02 -29.76
C THR A 769 5.49 -23.22 -30.83
N ASP A 770 5.22 -21.92 -30.93
CA ASP A 770 5.82 -20.95 -31.84
C ASP A 770 7.18 -20.43 -31.36
N VAL A 771 7.54 -20.62 -30.09
CA VAL A 771 8.80 -20.14 -29.50
C VAL A 771 9.77 -21.30 -29.25
N ARG A 772 10.87 -21.36 -30.00
CA ARG A 772 11.88 -22.44 -29.85
C ARG A 772 12.83 -22.25 -28.68
N SER A 773 13.15 -21.01 -28.35
CA SER A 773 14.05 -20.65 -27.25
C SER A 773 13.76 -19.26 -26.73
N ALA A 774 13.92 -19.06 -25.43
CA ALA A 774 13.68 -17.78 -24.76
C ALA A 774 14.75 -17.55 -23.69
N LYS A 775 14.96 -16.29 -23.30
CA LYS A 775 15.80 -15.94 -22.16
C LYS A 775 14.99 -16.17 -20.88
N GLU A 776 15.49 -17.01 -19.99
CA GLU A 776 14.97 -17.15 -18.63
C GLU A 776 15.62 -16.06 -17.78
N LEU A 777 14.81 -15.12 -17.29
CA LEU A 777 15.26 -13.86 -16.71
C LEU A 777 15.77 -13.99 -15.28
N VAL A 778 15.40 -15.04 -14.53
CA VAL A 778 15.92 -15.27 -13.18
C VAL A 778 17.37 -15.74 -13.23
N SER A 779 17.69 -16.70 -14.10
CA SER A 779 19.03 -17.25 -14.30
C SER A 779 19.86 -16.51 -15.35
N GLY A 780 19.21 -15.70 -16.19
CA GLY A 780 19.82 -14.99 -17.33
C GLY A 780 20.17 -15.89 -18.52
N LYS A 781 19.84 -17.18 -18.50
CA LYS A 781 20.25 -18.17 -19.51
C LYS A 781 19.25 -18.26 -20.66
N MET A 782 19.76 -18.51 -21.87
CA MET A 782 18.93 -18.93 -23.00
C MET A 782 18.53 -20.40 -22.82
N MET A 783 17.22 -20.66 -22.85
CA MET A 783 16.64 -21.98 -22.64
C MET A 783 15.90 -22.43 -23.90
N ARG A 784 15.99 -23.73 -24.22
CA ARG A 784 15.17 -24.33 -25.28
C ARG A 784 13.77 -24.61 -24.76
N LEU A 785 12.75 -24.19 -25.50
CA LEU A 785 11.34 -24.33 -25.15
C LEU A 785 10.62 -25.36 -26.05
N SER A 786 11.26 -26.52 -26.27
CA SER A 786 10.67 -27.58 -27.12
C SER A 786 9.71 -28.52 -26.38
N LYS A 787 9.61 -28.40 -25.06
CA LYS A 787 8.76 -29.19 -24.16
C LYS A 787 8.46 -28.38 -22.89
N PRO A 788 7.42 -28.74 -22.12
CA PRO A 788 7.13 -28.07 -20.86
C PRO A 788 8.36 -27.98 -19.95
N VAL A 789 8.58 -26.82 -19.34
CA VAL A 789 9.69 -26.56 -18.42
C VAL A 789 9.29 -27.02 -17.02
N GLN A 790 10.14 -27.77 -16.34
CA GLN A 790 9.85 -28.22 -14.97
C GLN A 790 10.19 -27.10 -13.98
N VAL A 791 9.23 -26.68 -13.17
CA VAL A 791 9.37 -25.66 -12.13
C VAL A 791 9.41 -26.36 -10.78
N GLY A 792 10.60 -26.36 -10.15
CA GLY A 792 10.84 -27.06 -8.89
C GLY A 792 10.14 -26.39 -7.70
N PRO A 793 10.15 -27.03 -6.51
CA PRO A 793 9.56 -26.49 -5.30
C PRO A 793 10.04 -25.07 -4.96
N MET A 794 9.15 -24.22 -4.47
CA MET A 794 9.43 -22.84 -4.02
C MET A 794 10.29 -22.07 -5.02
N SER A 795 9.95 -22.16 -6.30
CA SER A 795 10.70 -21.51 -7.37
C SER A 795 9.79 -20.87 -8.40
N THR A 796 10.32 -19.80 -9.00
CA THR A 796 9.70 -19.06 -10.08
C THR A 796 10.63 -19.07 -11.28
N VAL A 797 10.07 -19.25 -12.47
CA VAL A 797 10.75 -19.02 -13.76
C VAL A 797 10.03 -17.93 -14.52
N VAL A 798 10.80 -17.06 -15.18
CA VAL A 798 10.23 -15.99 -16.01
C VAL A 798 10.95 -15.98 -17.35
N PHE A 799 10.23 -16.29 -18.43
CA PHE A 799 10.78 -16.24 -19.78
C PHE A 799 10.39 -14.95 -20.48
N TYR A 800 11.37 -14.31 -21.12
CA TYR A 800 11.14 -13.30 -22.14
C TYR A 800 11.10 -13.95 -23.51
N LEU A 801 9.91 -14.01 -24.10
CA LEU A 801 9.62 -14.68 -25.37
C LEU A 801 9.98 -13.84 -26.60
N GLY A 802 10.27 -12.54 -26.40
CA GLY A 802 10.38 -11.57 -27.48
C GLY A 802 9.06 -10.85 -27.75
N PRO A 803 9.10 -9.73 -28.50
CA PRO A 803 7.92 -8.97 -28.89
C PRO A 803 7.03 -9.70 -29.90
#